data_AF-A0AAU7JIX9-F1
#
_entry.id   AF-A0AAU7JIX9-F1
#
_cell.length_a   1.000
_cell.length_b   1.000
_cell.length_c   1.000
_cell.angle_alpha   90.00
_cell.angle_beta   90.00
_cell.angle_gamma   90.00
#
_symmetry.space_group_name_H-M   'P 1'
#
loop_
_entity.id
_entity.type
_entity.pdbx_description
1 polymer ?
#
loop_
_entity_poly.entity_id
_entity_poly.type
_entity_poly.pdbx_seq_one_letter_code
_entity_poly.pdbx_strand_id
1 'polypeptide(L)'
;MTTSINGTANADLIDVRGTATSYKITAGSGNDVVYAGAGNDYLDGGSDNDLLDGGAGSDTLIGGSGNDTLIFRASENVGSSDVYDGGSGTADRLQLQLSYNEWIRADVQADVTNAQQYLTPPGGKAFQFTAFNLSVKNVEYLDVYVAGVKMDLSNHAVTLNSDALSASEDGPGPAVNLLANDSVPDLVKAISVSQQPLHGAVVLATNFADVAAPVANATYTPDPTYWQSLAEGQTATETFTYTVTDANGDVASKSATVTITGRNDAPVAQALSASTNEDTPTLLSPVFADVDQGDAASVSVDATGAVGLVTLSPDGTIAYDPRGHFDALAPGASATDIFHYTVKDSHGASSTQTASITVTGVNDAPSGSATAVLAHGTENTPYTLSAADLLAGFADPDGGVLSAAHLTADHATIVANSGGSFTIAPSQDYHGPVTLSYDVLDGQGGSIAASNNIVFDAVEGPPAMALRQFPSAAHNNVIVADVNADGRQDVIITNGLAGVGVLLGAGDGSFGPETDFAAGANTAFVAAADLDGDHNTDLVVTNYGFGVNTLSVLRGNGDGTFQSPVAYAAGETPWTVRLADIDGDAKLDAIVSSNSYANGFYTLKGNGDGSFQAPVNYPGIWSTVLVNATGLVVSDFNEDGKSDVLVVGYSYGDVHLYTGNGDGSMTSAATINTGHEAVLSLANADLNGDGHQDMAYSDLGGHVYVAFGNGDGTFQAERAYTIGTRSYDLSVADINGDGKSDLVVSNGDPWFTASQVGVSVLYNNGNGGFSDPVKYDTGQASGAIATADLNGDGRVDIVSANATTNLSVLLNDYHLI
;
A
#
# COMPACT_ATOMS: atom_id res chain seq x y z
N MET A 1 -42.34 -25.42 103.33
CA MET A 1 -42.72 -24.53 104.45
C MET A 1 -43.27 -23.29 103.80
N THR A 2 -44.53 -22.97 104.01
CA THR A 2 -45.15 -21.76 103.45
C THR A 2 -44.70 -20.54 104.25
N THR A 3 -44.19 -19.53 103.55
CA THR A 3 -43.78 -18.27 104.18
C THR A 3 -45.03 -17.39 104.31
N SER A 4 -45.34 -16.90 105.51
CA SER A 4 -46.55 -16.08 105.73
C SER A 4 -46.22 -14.59 105.73
N ILE A 5 -47.03 -13.81 105.02
CA ILE A 5 -46.98 -12.35 104.97
C ILE A 5 -48.36 -11.83 105.37
N ASN A 6 -48.41 -10.89 106.30
CA ASN A 6 -49.65 -10.20 106.67
C ASN A 6 -49.47 -8.72 106.35
N GLY A 7 -50.41 -8.15 105.60
CA GLY A 7 -50.51 -6.72 105.39
C GLY A 7 -51.07 -6.01 106.61
N THR A 8 -51.36 -4.74 106.42
CA THR A 8 -51.82 -3.79 107.42
C THR A 8 -53.32 -3.56 107.27
N ALA A 9 -53.83 -2.48 107.89
CA ALA A 9 -55.23 -2.06 107.72
C ALA A 9 -55.35 -0.86 106.76
N ASN A 10 -54.36 -0.66 105.90
CA ASN A 10 -54.34 0.35 104.85
C ASN A 10 -54.06 -0.32 103.51
N ALA A 11 -54.32 0.40 102.41
CA ALA A 11 -53.92 -0.01 101.07
C ALA A 11 -52.40 -0.32 100.99
N ASP A 12 -52.09 -1.59 100.78
CA ASP A 12 -50.75 -2.15 100.71
C ASP A 12 -50.40 -2.58 99.27
N LEU A 13 -49.12 -2.43 98.91
CA LEU A 13 -48.54 -3.07 97.73
C LEU A 13 -47.63 -4.20 98.20
N ILE A 14 -48.09 -5.43 98.04
CA ILE A 14 -47.34 -6.64 98.41
C ILE A 14 -46.84 -7.29 97.12
N ASP A 15 -45.57 -7.03 96.79
CA ASP A 15 -44.93 -7.60 95.60
C ASP A 15 -43.76 -8.49 96.00
N VAL A 16 -43.97 -9.80 95.89
CA VAL A 16 -42.96 -10.83 96.19
C VAL A 16 -42.55 -11.63 94.95
N ARG A 17 -42.81 -11.07 93.76
CA ARG A 17 -42.35 -11.61 92.48
C ARG A 17 -40.83 -11.76 92.45
N GLY A 18 -40.35 -12.81 91.77
CA GLY A 18 -38.91 -13.10 91.61
C GLY A 18 -38.37 -14.22 92.52
N THR A 19 -39.22 -14.85 93.33
CA THR A 19 -38.90 -16.07 94.07
C THR A 19 -39.82 -17.22 93.61
N ALA A 20 -39.37 -18.47 93.76
CA ALA A 20 -40.18 -19.68 93.49
C ALA A 20 -40.79 -20.26 94.80
N THR A 21 -41.10 -19.39 95.75
CA THR A 21 -41.49 -19.79 97.12
C THR A 21 -43.00 -19.72 97.24
N SER A 22 -43.62 -20.76 97.81
CA SER A 22 -45.04 -20.72 98.17
C SER A 22 -45.29 -19.80 99.38
N TYR A 23 -46.12 -18.78 99.19
CA TYR A 23 -46.54 -17.81 100.20
C TYR A 23 -47.97 -18.05 100.67
N LYS A 24 -48.22 -17.66 101.92
CA LYS A 24 -49.57 -17.38 102.41
C LYS A 24 -49.65 -15.90 102.73
N ILE A 25 -50.39 -15.14 101.93
CA ILE A 25 -50.51 -13.68 102.05
C ILE A 25 -51.94 -13.35 102.45
N THR A 26 -52.09 -12.56 103.51
CA THR A 26 -53.36 -11.96 103.90
C THR A 26 -53.17 -10.45 103.90
N ALA A 27 -53.84 -9.74 102.99
CA ALA A 27 -53.58 -8.32 102.73
C ALA A 27 -54.22 -7.43 103.80
N GLY A 28 -55.51 -7.63 104.10
CA GLY A 28 -56.13 -7.07 105.30
C GLY A 28 -57.31 -6.17 104.99
N SER A 29 -57.20 -4.88 105.27
CA SER A 29 -58.24 -3.89 104.93
C SER A 29 -57.61 -2.74 104.17
N GLY A 30 -58.37 -2.13 103.25
CA GLY A 30 -57.85 -1.16 102.30
C GLY A 30 -57.75 -1.79 100.90
N ASN A 31 -57.63 -0.95 99.87
CA ASN A 31 -57.53 -1.45 98.49
C ASN A 31 -56.10 -1.94 98.24
N ASP A 32 -55.88 -3.24 98.34
CA ASP A 32 -54.57 -3.85 98.30
C ASP A 32 -54.20 -4.33 96.89
N VAL A 33 -52.90 -4.37 96.60
CA VAL A 33 -52.34 -4.90 95.35
C VAL A 33 -51.34 -5.98 95.70
N VAL A 34 -51.62 -7.22 95.32
CA VAL A 34 -50.82 -8.39 95.69
C VAL A 34 -50.33 -9.14 94.47
N TYR A 35 -49.00 -9.29 94.38
CA TYR A 35 -48.30 -10.05 93.35
C TYR A 35 -47.39 -11.11 94.00
N ALA A 36 -47.74 -12.40 93.87
CA ALA A 36 -47.05 -13.48 94.59
C ALA A 36 -45.87 -14.09 93.83
N GLY A 37 -45.94 -14.17 92.50
CA GLY A 37 -44.80 -14.62 91.68
C GLY A 37 -44.85 -16.11 91.39
N ALA A 38 -43.75 -16.84 91.53
CA ALA A 38 -43.76 -18.29 91.28
C ALA A 38 -43.92 -19.03 92.61
N GLY A 39 -44.77 -20.05 92.66
CA GLY A 39 -45.11 -20.68 93.93
C GLY A 39 -46.39 -21.48 93.85
N ASN A 40 -46.92 -21.88 95.00
CA ASN A 40 -48.30 -22.38 95.10
C ASN A 40 -48.87 -21.53 96.22
N ASP A 41 -49.38 -20.38 95.82
CA ASP A 41 -49.62 -19.25 96.70
C ASP A 41 -51.06 -19.23 97.17
N TYR A 42 -51.24 -18.76 98.40
CA TYR A 42 -52.57 -18.51 98.96
C TYR A 42 -52.67 -17.02 99.23
N LEU A 43 -53.54 -16.33 98.50
CA LEU A 43 -53.80 -14.90 98.62
C LEU A 43 -55.22 -14.69 99.15
N ASP A 44 -55.32 -13.87 100.19
CA ASP A 44 -56.58 -13.42 100.79
C ASP A 44 -56.53 -11.89 100.83
N GLY A 45 -57.36 -11.23 100.00
CA GLY A 45 -57.43 -9.77 99.89
C GLY A 45 -58.00 -9.17 101.16
N GLY A 46 -59.14 -9.67 101.61
CA GLY A 46 -59.74 -9.30 102.88
C GLY A 46 -60.91 -8.36 102.68
N SER A 47 -60.75 -7.07 103.00
CA SER A 47 -61.81 -6.06 102.90
C SER A 47 -61.41 -4.88 102.03
N ASP A 48 -62.40 -4.33 101.32
CA ASP A 48 -62.28 -3.29 100.27
C ASP A 48 -61.84 -3.88 98.92
N ASN A 49 -61.51 -3.04 97.93
CA ASN A 49 -61.34 -3.51 96.54
C ASN A 49 -59.88 -3.87 96.24
N ASP A 50 -59.61 -5.16 96.08
CA ASP A 50 -58.25 -5.68 95.96
C ASP A 50 -57.90 -6.13 94.54
N LEU A 51 -56.62 -6.06 94.19
CA LEU A 51 -56.06 -6.64 92.97
C LEU A 51 -55.12 -7.78 93.34
N LEU A 52 -55.50 -9.00 92.97
CA LEU A 52 -54.80 -10.21 93.35
C LEU A 52 -54.26 -10.94 92.13
N ASP A 53 -52.99 -11.36 92.21
CA ASP A 53 -52.28 -12.03 91.14
C ASP A 53 -51.31 -13.06 91.73
N GLY A 54 -51.67 -14.34 91.58
CA GLY A 54 -50.88 -15.47 92.08
C GLY A 54 -49.56 -15.64 91.32
N GLY A 55 -49.54 -15.28 90.04
CA GLY A 55 -48.41 -15.54 89.16
C GLY A 55 -48.40 -16.99 88.67
N ALA A 56 -47.27 -17.68 88.80
CA ALA A 56 -47.04 -19.01 88.24
C ALA A 56 -47.12 -20.11 89.30
N GLY A 57 -48.00 -21.09 89.07
CA GLY A 57 -48.10 -22.32 89.84
C GLY A 57 -49.53 -22.52 90.33
N SER A 58 -49.77 -23.43 91.28
CA SER A 58 -51.14 -23.77 91.70
C SER A 58 -51.58 -22.90 92.86
N ASP A 59 -52.29 -21.82 92.55
CA ASP A 59 -52.61 -20.76 93.48
C ASP A 59 -54.07 -20.79 93.93
N THR A 60 -54.33 -20.18 95.07
CA THR A 60 -55.65 -19.93 95.60
C THR A 60 -55.80 -18.45 95.92
N LEU A 61 -56.68 -17.76 95.20
CA LEU A 61 -56.97 -16.35 95.40
C LEU A 61 -58.38 -16.20 95.97
N ILE A 62 -58.50 -15.43 97.04
CA ILE A 62 -59.77 -15.08 97.68
C ILE A 62 -59.81 -13.55 97.76
N GLY A 63 -60.76 -12.93 97.05
CA GLY A 63 -60.98 -11.48 97.06
C GLY A 63 -61.42 -11.02 98.44
N GLY A 64 -62.60 -11.47 98.88
CA GLY A 64 -63.10 -11.22 100.23
C GLY A 64 -64.37 -10.38 100.20
N SER A 65 -64.38 -9.21 100.83
CA SER A 65 -65.49 -8.26 100.73
C SER A 65 -65.03 -7.00 100.02
N GLY A 66 -65.68 -6.62 98.93
CA GLY A 66 -65.17 -5.55 98.08
C GLY A 66 -65.66 -5.75 96.66
N ASN A 67 -65.07 -5.09 95.68
CA ASN A 67 -65.16 -5.50 94.28
C ASN A 67 -63.74 -5.73 93.79
N ASP A 68 -63.36 -7.00 93.73
CA ASP A 68 -61.98 -7.42 93.60
C ASP A 68 -61.65 -7.75 92.15
N THR A 69 -60.38 -7.61 91.78
CA THR A 69 -59.85 -8.01 90.47
C THR A 69 -58.84 -9.12 90.63
N LEU A 70 -59.20 -10.31 90.16
CA LEU A 70 -58.35 -11.49 90.20
C LEU A 70 -57.73 -11.66 88.81
N ILE A 71 -56.40 -11.62 88.73
CA ILE A 71 -55.66 -11.70 87.47
C ILE A 71 -55.18 -13.13 87.26
N PHE A 72 -55.57 -13.71 86.13
CA PHE A 72 -55.04 -14.98 85.66
C PHE A 72 -54.26 -14.78 84.37
N ARG A 73 -52.98 -15.19 84.35
CA ARG A 73 -52.17 -15.23 83.12
C ARG A 73 -51.96 -16.67 82.68
N ALA A 74 -52.51 -17.03 81.51
CA ALA A 74 -52.44 -18.40 81.02
C ALA A 74 -51.00 -18.88 80.80
N SER A 75 -50.13 -17.99 80.31
CA SER A 75 -48.73 -18.31 80.03
C SER A 75 -47.89 -18.62 81.28
N GLU A 76 -48.31 -18.11 82.44
CA GLU A 76 -47.63 -18.34 83.73
C GLU A 76 -48.12 -19.62 84.41
N ASN A 77 -49.30 -20.12 84.01
CA ASN A 77 -50.07 -21.16 84.69
C ASN A 77 -50.22 -22.45 83.87
N VAL A 78 -49.20 -22.77 83.06
CA VAL A 78 -49.21 -23.98 82.23
C VAL A 78 -49.06 -25.22 83.12
N GLY A 79 -50.14 -25.99 83.25
CA GLY A 79 -50.18 -27.24 84.02
C GLY A 79 -50.41 -27.07 85.52
N SER A 80 -50.78 -25.87 85.97
CA SER A 80 -51.21 -25.61 87.35
C SER A 80 -52.67 -25.99 87.58
N SER A 81 -53.12 -25.84 88.83
CA SER A 81 -54.50 -25.99 89.23
C SER A 81 -54.88 -24.84 90.16
N ASP A 82 -55.58 -23.85 89.60
CA ASP A 82 -55.86 -22.59 90.27
C ASP A 82 -57.30 -22.50 90.76
N VAL A 83 -57.50 -21.84 91.92
CA VAL A 83 -58.82 -21.65 92.53
C VAL A 83 -59.02 -20.19 92.92
N TYR A 84 -59.87 -19.49 92.16
CA TYR A 84 -60.12 -18.05 92.32
C TYR A 84 -61.55 -17.84 92.83
N ASP A 85 -61.69 -17.08 93.91
CA ASP A 85 -62.96 -16.77 94.57
C ASP A 85 -63.06 -15.26 94.75
N GLY A 86 -64.00 -14.58 94.07
CA GLY A 86 -64.19 -13.14 94.25
C GLY A 86 -64.77 -12.76 95.62
N GLY A 87 -65.42 -13.71 96.32
CA GLY A 87 -65.94 -13.48 97.67
C GLY A 87 -67.37 -12.93 97.68
N SER A 88 -67.59 -11.82 98.37
CA SER A 88 -68.93 -11.28 98.69
C SER A 88 -69.25 -9.96 97.99
N GLY A 89 -68.44 -9.59 96.99
CA GLY A 89 -68.63 -8.42 96.17
C GLY A 89 -69.85 -8.48 95.27
N THR A 90 -70.10 -7.37 94.57
CA THR A 90 -71.21 -7.27 93.59
C THR A 90 -70.73 -6.96 92.19
N ALA A 91 -69.42 -6.80 92.02
CA ALA A 91 -68.78 -6.47 90.76
C ALA A 91 -67.35 -7.02 90.70
N ASP A 92 -67.14 -8.22 91.26
CA ASP A 92 -65.86 -8.90 91.23
C ASP A 92 -65.50 -9.27 89.77
N ARG A 93 -64.22 -9.12 89.43
CA ARG A 93 -63.70 -9.28 88.07
C ARG A 93 -62.65 -10.36 88.00
N LEU A 94 -62.80 -11.24 87.02
CA LEU A 94 -61.70 -12.06 86.54
C LEU A 94 -61.08 -11.38 85.32
N GLN A 95 -59.80 -11.05 85.42
CA GLN A 95 -59.01 -10.58 84.29
C GLN A 95 -58.19 -11.74 83.72
N LEU A 96 -58.55 -12.19 82.52
CA LEU A 96 -57.86 -13.26 81.81
C LEU A 96 -56.86 -12.67 80.81
N GLN A 97 -55.57 -12.91 81.01
CA GLN A 97 -54.50 -12.48 80.09
C GLN A 97 -53.99 -13.65 79.26
N LEU A 98 -54.07 -13.50 77.94
CA LEU A 98 -53.74 -14.52 76.94
C LEU A 98 -52.78 -13.96 75.88
N SER A 99 -51.93 -14.81 75.34
CA SER A 99 -51.28 -14.60 74.04
C SER A 99 -52.25 -14.91 72.89
N TYR A 100 -51.91 -14.46 71.68
CA TYR A 100 -52.69 -14.78 70.48
C TYR A 100 -52.86 -16.30 70.28
N ASN A 101 -51.78 -17.05 70.45
CA ASN A 101 -51.78 -18.51 70.28
C ASN A 101 -52.65 -19.23 71.30
N GLU A 102 -52.81 -18.67 72.50
CA GLU A 102 -53.69 -19.24 73.53
C GLU A 102 -55.15 -18.91 73.20
N TRP A 103 -55.45 -17.67 72.80
CA TRP A 103 -56.81 -17.25 72.45
C TRP A 103 -57.40 -18.06 71.29
N ILE A 104 -56.63 -18.34 70.24
CA ILE A 104 -57.13 -19.06 69.05
C ILE A 104 -57.42 -20.54 69.30
N ARG A 105 -57.09 -21.09 70.49
CA ARG A 105 -57.41 -22.49 70.79
C ARG A 105 -58.91 -22.65 70.98
N ALA A 106 -59.46 -23.68 70.36
CA ALA A 106 -60.91 -23.94 70.37
C ALA A 106 -61.46 -24.21 71.78
N ASP A 107 -60.68 -24.84 72.66
CA ASP A 107 -61.05 -25.09 74.06
C ASP A 107 -61.08 -23.80 74.88
N VAL A 108 -60.12 -22.90 74.69
CA VAL A 108 -60.07 -21.58 75.34
C VAL A 108 -61.27 -20.72 74.94
N GLN A 109 -61.58 -20.62 73.64
CA GLN A 109 -62.75 -19.87 73.18
C GLN A 109 -64.07 -20.45 73.70
N ALA A 110 -64.17 -21.79 73.78
CA ALA A 110 -65.33 -22.45 74.34
C ALA A 110 -65.49 -22.15 75.84
N ASP A 111 -64.42 -22.19 76.63
CA ASP A 111 -64.45 -21.85 78.04
C ASP A 111 -64.82 -20.38 78.28
N VAL A 112 -64.26 -19.44 77.50
CA VAL A 112 -64.62 -18.01 77.58
C VAL A 112 -66.10 -17.81 77.25
N THR A 113 -66.59 -18.43 76.17
CA THR A 113 -68.01 -18.37 75.79
C THR A 113 -68.91 -18.93 76.90
N ASN A 114 -68.54 -20.08 77.46
CA ASN A 114 -69.28 -20.70 78.56
C ASN A 114 -69.28 -19.79 79.79
N ALA A 115 -68.13 -19.23 80.17
CA ALA A 115 -68.00 -18.29 81.28
C ALA A 115 -68.92 -17.07 81.08
N GLN A 116 -68.94 -16.46 79.90
CA GLN A 116 -69.84 -15.35 79.59
C GLN A 116 -71.33 -15.72 79.73
N GLN A 117 -71.72 -16.93 79.33
CA GLN A 117 -73.08 -17.42 79.56
C GLN A 117 -73.40 -17.58 81.05
N TYR A 118 -72.47 -18.10 81.86
CA TYR A 118 -72.65 -18.23 83.30
C TYR A 118 -72.78 -16.87 84.01
N LEU A 119 -72.03 -15.87 83.56
CA LEU A 119 -71.99 -14.52 84.09
C LEU A 119 -73.17 -13.64 83.64
N THR A 120 -74.08 -14.16 82.81
CA THR A 120 -75.26 -13.41 82.33
C THR A 120 -76.56 -14.06 82.83
N PRO A 121 -77.34 -13.43 83.75
CA PRO A 121 -77.05 -12.19 84.45
C PRO A 121 -75.96 -12.37 85.55
N PRO A 122 -75.31 -11.28 86.00
CA PRO A 122 -74.28 -11.33 87.03
C PRO A 122 -74.82 -11.87 88.37
N GLY A 123 -74.02 -12.64 89.10
CA GLY A 123 -74.45 -13.17 90.40
C GLY A 123 -73.54 -14.24 91.00
N GLY A 124 -72.22 -14.11 90.86
CA GLY A 124 -71.24 -14.91 91.59
C GLY A 124 -71.26 -16.43 91.35
N LYS A 125 -71.68 -16.90 90.18
CA LYS A 125 -71.77 -18.35 89.90
C LYS A 125 -70.39 -18.99 89.82
N ALA A 126 -70.31 -20.28 90.15
CA ALA A 126 -69.11 -21.07 89.95
C ALA A 126 -69.03 -21.58 88.50
N PHE A 127 -67.87 -21.43 87.87
CA PHE A 127 -67.55 -21.94 86.53
C PHE A 127 -66.08 -22.34 86.47
N GLN A 128 -65.68 -23.04 85.40
CA GLN A 128 -64.30 -23.49 85.22
C GLN A 128 -63.82 -23.18 83.81
N PHE A 129 -62.55 -22.78 83.71
CA PHE A 129 -61.81 -22.82 82.45
C PHE A 129 -61.04 -24.13 82.42
N THR A 130 -61.60 -25.12 81.72
CA THR A 130 -60.99 -26.45 81.56
C THR A 130 -59.67 -26.41 80.81
N ALA A 131 -59.49 -25.47 79.87
CA ALA A 131 -58.28 -25.26 79.07
C ALA A 131 -57.07 -24.83 79.90
N PHE A 132 -57.31 -24.21 81.07
CA PHE A 132 -56.29 -23.72 81.99
C PHE A 132 -56.34 -24.40 83.37
N ASN A 133 -57.30 -25.31 83.58
CA ASN A 133 -57.57 -25.90 84.89
C ASN A 133 -57.77 -24.84 86.01
N LEU A 134 -58.47 -23.75 85.67
CA LEU A 134 -58.81 -22.66 86.58
C LEU A 134 -60.26 -22.82 87.05
N SER A 135 -60.45 -22.94 88.36
CA SER A 135 -61.77 -22.93 88.99
C SER A 135 -62.10 -21.54 89.51
N VAL A 136 -63.26 -21.00 89.13
CA VAL A 136 -63.67 -19.64 89.48
C VAL A 136 -65.03 -19.68 90.16
N LYS A 137 -65.21 -18.92 91.24
CA LYS A 137 -66.52 -18.69 91.86
C LYS A 137 -66.65 -17.26 92.36
N ASN A 138 -67.89 -16.82 92.57
CA ASN A 138 -68.21 -15.49 93.10
C ASN A 138 -67.56 -14.34 92.29
N VAL A 139 -67.55 -14.45 90.97
CA VAL A 139 -67.12 -13.37 90.06
C VAL A 139 -68.33 -12.92 89.22
N GLU A 140 -68.45 -11.62 88.96
CA GLU A 140 -69.54 -11.03 88.16
C GLU A 140 -69.14 -10.68 86.72
N TYR A 141 -67.88 -10.32 86.49
CA TYR A 141 -67.41 -9.86 85.17
C TYR A 141 -66.15 -10.59 84.72
N LEU A 142 -66.06 -10.83 83.41
CA LEU A 142 -64.89 -11.37 82.73
C LEU A 142 -64.33 -10.31 81.78
N ASP A 143 -63.08 -9.92 82.00
CA ASP A 143 -62.32 -9.08 81.09
C ASP A 143 -61.20 -9.91 80.45
N VAL A 144 -61.25 -10.10 79.13
CA VAL A 144 -60.24 -10.87 78.39
C VAL A 144 -59.29 -9.92 77.68
N TYR A 145 -57.99 -10.12 77.88
CA TYR A 145 -56.92 -9.40 77.19
C TYR A 145 -56.13 -10.37 76.33
N VAL A 146 -56.00 -10.10 75.03
CA VAL A 146 -55.19 -10.89 74.09
C VAL A 146 -54.04 -10.04 73.61
N ALA A 147 -52.81 -10.49 73.87
CA ALA A 147 -51.58 -9.74 73.59
C ALA A 147 -51.61 -8.29 74.16
N GLY A 148 -52.26 -8.10 75.31
CA GLY A 148 -52.41 -6.80 75.98
C GLY A 148 -53.57 -5.92 75.49
N VAL A 149 -54.30 -6.33 74.44
CA VAL A 149 -55.49 -5.63 73.95
C VAL A 149 -56.74 -6.19 74.63
N LYS A 150 -57.58 -5.32 75.20
CA LYS A 150 -58.87 -5.72 75.75
C LYS A 150 -59.80 -6.12 74.61
N MET A 151 -60.32 -7.34 74.66
CA MET A 151 -61.24 -7.86 73.65
C MET A 151 -62.65 -7.32 73.86
N ASP A 152 -63.30 -6.91 72.77
CA ASP A 152 -64.75 -6.88 72.71
C ASP A 152 -65.22 -8.31 72.48
N LEU A 153 -66.10 -8.80 73.35
CA LEU A 153 -66.61 -10.16 73.28
C LEU A 153 -68.01 -10.22 72.63
N SER A 154 -68.49 -9.09 72.08
CA SER A 154 -69.70 -9.02 71.27
C SER A 154 -69.37 -9.24 69.78
N ASN A 155 -70.20 -10.03 69.10
CA ASN A 155 -69.99 -10.40 67.69
C ASN A 155 -70.30 -9.23 66.75
N HIS A 156 -69.32 -8.81 65.94
CA HIS A 156 -69.45 -7.72 64.98
C HIS A 156 -69.17 -8.16 63.55
N ALA A 157 -70.09 -7.83 62.64
CA ALA A 157 -69.97 -8.23 61.24
C ALA A 157 -68.72 -7.65 60.53
N VAL A 158 -68.08 -8.49 59.70
CA VAL A 158 -67.00 -8.11 58.80
C VAL A 158 -67.49 -7.21 57.66
N THR A 159 -66.82 -6.08 57.42
CA THR A 159 -67.12 -5.17 56.29
C THR A 159 -65.93 -5.04 55.35
N LEU A 160 -66.11 -5.43 54.08
CA LEU A 160 -65.07 -5.42 53.05
C LEU A 160 -65.33 -4.40 51.92
N ASN A 161 -64.31 -3.65 51.56
CA ASN A 161 -64.24 -2.66 50.51
C ASN A 161 -63.46 -3.18 49.30
N SER A 162 -63.64 -2.55 48.14
CA SER A 162 -62.97 -3.01 46.92
C SER A 162 -61.51 -2.61 46.90
N ASP A 163 -60.65 -3.55 46.51
CA ASP A 163 -59.22 -3.33 46.35
C ASP A 163 -58.79 -3.27 44.90
N ALA A 164 -57.68 -2.58 44.68
CA ALA A 164 -57.02 -2.47 43.38
C ALA A 164 -55.55 -2.89 43.51
N LEU A 165 -55.14 -3.78 42.63
CA LEU A 165 -53.75 -4.20 42.44
C LEU A 165 -53.30 -3.80 41.03
N SER A 166 -51.99 -3.72 40.86
CA SER A 166 -51.37 -3.49 39.55
C SER A 166 -50.21 -4.45 39.36
N ALA A 167 -49.98 -4.91 38.13
CA ALA A 167 -48.78 -5.65 37.76
C ALA A 167 -48.33 -5.28 36.34
N SER A 168 -47.06 -5.52 36.08
CA SER A 168 -46.52 -5.58 34.71
C SER A 168 -46.84 -6.96 34.15
N GLU A 169 -47.02 -7.13 32.85
CA GLU A 169 -47.23 -8.47 32.28
C GLU A 169 -46.04 -9.43 32.47
N ASP A 170 -44.82 -8.90 32.62
CA ASP A 170 -43.58 -9.68 32.76
C ASP A 170 -43.26 -10.14 34.19
N GLY A 171 -44.06 -9.74 35.18
CA GLY A 171 -43.67 -9.99 36.55
C GLY A 171 -44.68 -9.65 37.62
N PRO A 172 -44.45 -10.15 38.84
CA PRO A 172 -45.36 -9.92 39.94
C PRO A 172 -45.47 -8.43 40.31
N GLY A 173 -46.69 -8.01 40.62
CA GLY A 173 -46.97 -6.66 41.12
C GLY A 173 -46.50 -6.45 42.58
N PRO A 174 -46.52 -5.20 43.06
CA PRO A 174 -46.30 -4.94 44.49
C PRO A 174 -47.37 -5.63 45.35
N ALA A 175 -46.96 -6.03 46.55
CA ALA A 175 -47.88 -6.59 47.53
C ALA A 175 -48.85 -5.52 48.06
N VAL A 176 -50.15 -5.82 48.07
CA VAL A 176 -51.21 -4.91 48.56
C VAL A 176 -51.91 -5.53 49.77
N ASN A 177 -51.98 -4.81 50.87
CA ASN A 177 -52.73 -5.26 52.05
C ASN A 177 -54.24 -5.13 51.79
N LEU A 178 -54.92 -6.25 51.63
CA LEU A 178 -56.37 -6.29 51.38
C LEU A 178 -57.18 -5.76 52.56
N LEU A 179 -56.65 -5.86 53.78
CA LEU A 179 -57.38 -5.40 54.97
C LEU A 179 -57.19 -3.90 55.26
N ALA A 180 -56.42 -3.17 54.45
CA ALA A 180 -56.01 -1.80 54.76
C ALA A 180 -57.17 -0.80 54.79
N ASN A 181 -58.21 -1.04 54.00
CA ASN A 181 -59.44 -0.25 53.91
C ASN A 181 -60.66 -1.00 54.46
N ASP A 182 -60.47 -2.19 55.02
CA ASP A 182 -61.52 -3.07 55.53
C ASP A 182 -61.71 -2.87 57.03
N SER A 183 -62.87 -3.31 57.53
CA SER A 183 -63.17 -3.31 58.96
C SER A 183 -63.49 -4.72 59.41
N VAL A 184 -62.59 -5.30 60.23
CA VAL A 184 -62.79 -6.56 60.94
C VAL A 184 -62.71 -6.25 62.44
N PRO A 185 -63.84 -5.94 63.10
CA PRO A 185 -63.83 -5.49 64.49
C PRO A 185 -63.43 -6.61 65.47
N ASP A 186 -63.70 -7.85 65.10
CA ASP A 186 -63.26 -9.04 65.80
C ASP A 186 -61.90 -9.54 65.26
N LEU A 187 -61.23 -10.43 65.99
CA LEU A 187 -59.94 -10.98 65.57
C LEU A 187 -60.05 -11.72 64.23
N VAL A 188 -59.17 -11.45 63.27
CA VAL A 188 -59.14 -12.16 61.98
C VAL A 188 -58.74 -13.62 62.22
N LYS A 189 -59.64 -14.55 61.92
CA LYS A 189 -59.37 -16.00 62.02
C LYS A 189 -58.72 -16.53 60.76
N ALA A 190 -59.21 -16.12 59.59
CA ALA A 190 -58.67 -16.54 58.31
C ALA A 190 -58.99 -15.53 57.20
N ILE A 191 -58.10 -15.47 56.21
CA ILE A 191 -58.37 -14.89 54.91
C ILE A 191 -57.91 -15.88 53.85
N SER A 192 -58.69 -16.02 52.77
CA SER A 192 -58.33 -16.89 51.65
C SER A 192 -58.75 -16.29 50.31
N VAL A 193 -58.02 -16.61 49.25
CA VAL A 193 -58.47 -16.32 47.88
C VAL A 193 -59.48 -17.41 47.51
N SER A 194 -60.76 -17.05 47.54
CA SER A 194 -61.87 -17.96 47.24
C SER A 194 -62.06 -18.22 45.75
N GLN A 195 -61.61 -17.30 44.89
CA GLN A 195 -61.58 -17.45 43.44
C GLN A 195 -60.32 -16.78 42.91
N GLN A 196 -59.45 -17.57 42.28
CA GLN A 196 -58.25 -17.07 41.59
C GLN A 196 -58.65 -16.30 40.31
N PRO A 197 -57.79 -15.38 39.83
CA PRO A 197 -57.94 -14.79 38.51
C PRO A 197 -57.84 -15.85 37.39
N LEU A 198 -58.25 -15.50 36.18
CA LEU A 198 -58.30 -16.45 35.05
C LEU A 198 -56.93 -16.63 34.39
N HIS A 199 -56.14 -15.56 34.33
CA HIS A 199 -54.86 -15.50 33.60
C HIS A 199 -53.71 -15.03 34.50
N GLY A 200 -53.69 -15.53 35.72
CA GLY A 200 -52.64 -15.27 36.70
C GLY A 200 -52.92 -15.97 38.03
N ALA A 201 -52.10 -15.68 39.03
CA ALA A 201 -52.23 -16.24 40.36
C ALA A 201 -52.04 -15.18 41.44
N VAL A 202 -52.85 -15.24 42.48
CA VAL A 202 -52.72 -14.42 43.69
C VAL A 202 -52.25 -15.29 44.85
N VAL A 203 -51.17 -14.86 45.48
CA VAL A 203 -50.64 -15.44 46.72
C VAL A 203 -50.87 -14.46 47.87
N LEU A 204 -51.36 -14.97 49.00
CA LEU A 204 -51.56 -14.21 50.23
C LEU A 204 -50.44 -14.50 51.23
N ALA A 205 -49.88 -13.43 51.79
CA ALA A 205 -49.02 -13.49 52.97
C ALA A 205 -49.74 -12.79 54.13
N THR A 206 -49.99 -13.53 55.21
CA THR A 206 -50.74 -13.03 56.37
C THR A 206 -49.84 -12.84 57.58
N ASN A 207 -50.15 -11.83 58.39
CA ASN A 207 -49.62 -11.68 59.74
C ASN A 207 -50.73 -11.16 60.65
N PHE A 208 -51.32 -12.08 61.42
CA PHE A 208 -52.40 -11.78 62.37
C PHE A 208 -51.90 -11.65 63.82
N ALA A 209 -50.58 -11.65 64.04
CA ALA A 209 -50.01 -11.47 65.38
C ALA A 209 -50.28 -10.07 65.94
N ASP A 210 -50.52 -9.08 65.07
CA ASP A 210 -50.98 -7.75 65.47
C ASP A 210 -52.52 -7.72 65.53
N VAL A 211 -53.04 -7.80 66.76
CA VAL A 211 -54.47 -7.75 67.09
C VAL A 211 -55.09 -6.41 66.72
N ALA A 212 -54.30 -5.33 66.66
CA ALA A 212 -54.78 -3.98 66.35
C ALA A 212 -54.70 -3.64 64.86
N ALA A 213 -53.82 -4.32 64.09
CA ALA A 213 -53.61 -4.07 62.67
C ALA A 213 -53.24 -5.36 61.91
N PRO A 214 -54.20 -6.30 61.70
CA PRO A 214 -53.93 -7.51 60.94
C PRO A 214 -53.56 -7.16 59.49
N VAL A 215 -52.55 -7.85 58.94
CA VAL A 215 -52.07 -7.62 57.58
C VAL A 215 -52.33 -8.87 56.73
N ALA A 216 -52.90 -8.66 55.54
CA ALA A 216 -53.07 -9.68 54.51
C ALA A 216 -52.60 -9.14 53.15
N ASN A 217 -51.32 -9.34 52.87
CA ASN A 217 -50.68 -8.86 51.66
C ASN A 217 -50.93 -9.81 50.48
N ALA A 218 -51.66 -9.35 49.48
CA ALA A 218 -51.87 -10.05 48.21
C ALA A 218 -50.82 -9.63 47.18
N THR A 219 -50.19 -10.61 46.54
CA THR A 219 -49.30 -10.40 45.38
C THR A 219 -49.89 -11.14 44.18
N TYR A 220 -50.09 -10.42 43.07
CA TYR A 220 -50.55 -10.99 41.82
C TYR A 220 -49.35 -11.26 40.89
N THR A 221 -49.31 -12.44 40.30
CA THR A 221 -48.37 -12.84 39.26
C THR A 221 -49.15 -13.15 37.97
N PRO A 222 -48.91 -12.43 36.86
CA PRO A 222 -49.56 -12.70 35.58
C PRO A 222 -49.15 -14.05 34.97
N ASP A 223 -50.01 -14.60 34.11
CA ASP A 223 -49.62 -15.70 33.22
C ASP A 223 -48.59 -15.20 32.20
N PRO A 224 -47.39 -15.82 32.14
CA PRO A 224 -46.27 -15.34 31.33
C PRO A 224 -46.44 -15.59 29.82
N THR A 225 -47.57 -16.14 29.37
CA THR A 225 -47.83 -16.40 27.95
C THR A 225 -49.09 -15.72 27.45
N TYR A 226 -50.10 -15.57 28.32
CA TYR A 226 -51.38 -15.00 27.91
C TYR A 226 -51.30 -13.49 27.69
N TRP A 227 -50.59 -12.78 28.58
CA TRP A 227 -50.59 -11.32 28.56
C TRP A 227 -49.63 -10.71 27.53
N GLN A 228 -48.56 -11.43 27.15
CA GLN A 228 -47.41 -11.01 26.32
C GLN A 228 -47.72 -10.34 24.96
N SER A 229 -48.99 -10.20 24.58
CA SER A 229 -49.38 -9.47 23.38
C SER A 229 -49.82 -8.02 23.65
N LEU A 230 -49.80 -7.58 24.92
CA LEU A 230 -50.16 -6.22 25.29
C LEU A 230 -49.02 -5.27 24.94
N ALA A 231 -49.23 -4.42 23.93
CA ALA A 231 -48.24 -3.41 23.55
C ALA A 231 -47.85 -2.48 24.72
N GLU A 232 -46.70 -1.80 24.61
CA GLU A 232 -46.19 -0.91 25.66
C GLU A 232 -47.26 0.07 26.18
N GLY A 233 -47.56 -0.02 27.48
CA GLY A 233 -48.54 0.85 28.14
C GLY A 233 -50.01 0.50 27.87
N GLN A 234 -50.31 -0.50 27.02
CA GLN A 234 -51.65 -1.07 26.91
C GLN A 234 -52.03 -1.72 28.23
N THR A 235 -53.27 -1.50 28.68
CA THR A 235 -53.75 -2.07 29.95
C THR A 235 -54.88 -3.06 29.72
N ALA A 236 -54.85 -4.15 30.49
CA ALA A 236 -55.96 -5.09 30.66
C ALA A 236 -56.31 -5.24 32.14
N THR A 237 -57.50 -5.77 32.42
CA THR A 237 -57.95 -5.98 33.81
C THR A 237 -58.53 -7.37 34.02
N GLU A 238 -58.27 -7.96 35.18
CA GLU A 238 -59.01 -9.12 35.66
C GLU A 238 -59.31 -9.02 37.16
N THR A 239 -60.12 -9.95 37.68
CA THR A 239 -60.61 -9.89 39.06
C THR A 239 -60.40 -11.21 39.78
N PHE A 240 -60.14 -11.14 41.08
CA PHE A 240 -60.17 -12.28 41.99
C PHE A 240 -61.10 -11.98 43.18
N THR A 241 -61.57 -13.03 43.85
CA THR A 241 -62.47 -12.88 45.01
C THR A 241 -61.77 -13.42 46.27
N TYR A 242 -61.70 -12.63 47.32
CA TYR A 242 -61.18 -13.04 48.63
C TYR A 242 -62.30 -13.13 49.66
N THR A 243 -62.09 -13.98 50.67
CA THR A 243 -63.02 -14.21 51.77
C THR A 243 -62.31 -14.05 53.10
N VAL A 244 -62.88 -13.25 54.00
CA VAL A 244 -62.40 -13.03 55.36
C VAL A 244 -63.37 -13.69 56.32
N THR A 245 -62.83 -14.38 57.32
CA THR A 245 -63.57 -14.96 58.44
C THR A 245 -62.97 -14.45 59.74
N ASP A 246 -63.80 -13.94 60.64
CA ASP A 246 -63.36 -13.53 61.96
C ASP A 246 -63.39 -14.69 62.98
N ALA A 247 -62.95 -14.41 64.20
CA ALA A 247 -62.83 -15.36 65.30
C ALA A 247 -64.19 -15.91 65.76
N ASN A 248 -65.26 -15.16 65.52
CA ASN A 248 -66.62 -15.48 65.93
C ASN A 248 -67.39 -16.24 64.83
N GLY A 249 -66.84 -16.26 63.61
CA GLY A 249 -67.30 -17.05 62.48
C GLY A 249 -68.09 -16.27 61.44
N ASP A 250 -68.15 -14.93 61.52
CA ASP A 250 -68.76 -14.13 60.45
C ASP A 250 -67.86 -14.16 59.21
N VAL A 251 -68.49 -14.26 58.04
CA VAL A 251 -67.81 -14.43 56.75
C VAL A 251 -68.27 -13.36 55.78
N ALA A 252 -67.32 -12.65 55.17
CA ALA A 252 -67.56 -11.73 54.08
C ALA A 252 -66.63 -12.02 52.90
N SER A 253 -67.12 -11.78 51.68
CA SER A 253 -66.33 -11.91 50.45
C SER A 253 -66.38 -10.63 49.63
N LYS A 254 -65.29 -10.33 48.93
CA LYS A 254 -65.17 -9.15 48.07
C LYS A 254 -64.27 -9.40 46.88
N SER A 255 -64.54 -8.69 45.79
CA SER A 255 -63.71 -8.73 44.59
C SER A 255 -62.65 -7.63 44.62
N ALA A 256 -61.43 -8.01 44.23
CA ALA A 256 -60.32 -7.11 43.98
C ALA A 256 -60.01 -7.11 42.48
N THR A 257 -59.68 -5.93 41.93
CA THR A 257 -59.37 -5.76 40.51
C THR A 257 -57.86 -5.63 40.33
N VAL A 258 -57.30 -6.36 39.37
CA VAL A 258 -55.91 -6.26 38.97
C VAL A 258 -55.85 -5.54 37.62
N THR A 259 -55.02 -4.50 37.51
CA THR A 259 -54.67 -3.87 36.24
C THR A 259 -53.30 -4.38 35.79
N ILE A 260 -53.25 -5.04 34.64
CA ILE A 260 -52.04 -5.53 33.98
C ILE A 260 -51.64 -4.49 32.95
N THR A 261 -50.40 -4.01 33.00
CA THR A 261 -49.85 -3.06 32.02
C THR A 261 -48.80 -3.76 31.17
N GLY A 262 -48.96 -3.64 29.86
CA GLY A 262 -48.03 -4.16 28.86
C GLY A 262 -46.70 -3.42 28.87
N ARG A 263 -45.63 -4.13 28.56
CA ARG A 263 -44.27 -3.64 28.43
C ARG A 263 -43.79 -4.00 27.03
N ASN A 264 -42.88 -3.18 26.52
CA ASN A 264 -42.32 -3.45 25.21
C ASN A 264 -41.40 -4.67 25.27
N ASP A 265 -41.79 -5.75 24.59
CA ASP A 265 -40.95 -6.89 24.30
C ASP A 265 -40.05 -6.58 23.09
N ALA A 266 -38.85 -7.17 23.06
CA ALA A 266 -37.98 -6.98 21.90
C ALA A 266 -38.39 -7.93 20.76
N PRO A 267 -38.31 -7.49 19.49
CA PRO A 267 -38.55 -8.37 18.36
C PRO A 267 -37.53 -9.53 18.35
N VAL A 268 -37.93 -10.69 17.83
CA VAL A 268 -37.06 -11.86 17.69
C VAL A 268 -36.64 -12.04 16.23
N ALA A 269 -35.41 -11.62 15.89
CA ALA A 269 -34.82 -11.76 14.56
C ALA A 269 -34.08 -13.11 14.38
N GLN A 270 -34.07 -13.66 13.15
CA GLN A 270 -33.39 -14.93 12.84
C GLN A 270 -32.08 -14.74 12.07
N ALA A 271 -31.12 -15.66 12.22
CA ALA A 271 -29.89 -15.60 11.45
C ALA A 271 -30.16 -15.78 9.95
N LEU A 272 -29.46 -15.02 9.13
CA LEU A 272 -29.57 -15.09 7.67
C LEU A 272 -28.37 -15.83 7.09
N SER A 273 -28.61 -16.64 6.07
CA SER A 273 -27.56 -17.23 5.25
C SER A 273 -27.92 -17.18 3.77
N ALA A 274 -26.93 -16.90 2.94
CA ALA A 274 -27.05 -16.92 1.48
C ALA A 274 -25.73 -17.40 0.85
N SER A 275 -25.79 -17.80 -0.42
CA SER A 275 -24.60 -18.13 -1.21
C SER A 275 -24.65 -17.41 -2.55
N THR A 276 -23.50 -16.98 -3.04
CA THR A 276 -23.33 -16.36 -4.35
C THR A 276 -21.92 -16.65 -4.89
N ASN A 277 -21.64 -16.31 -6.14
CA ASN A 277 -20.25 -16.25 -6.62
C ASN A 277 -19.69 -14.82 -6.49
N GLU A 278 -18.38 -14.65 -6.64
CA GLU A 278 -17.71 -13.35 -6.45
C GLU A 278 -18.11 -12.26 -7.44
N ASP A 279 -18.75 -12.63 -8.55
CA ASP A 279 -19.19 -11.69 -9.60
C ASP A 279 -20.66 -11.32 -9.53
N THR A 280 -21.45 -11.98 -8.67
CA THR A 280 -22.91 -11.83 -8.67
C THR A 280 -23.43 -11.32 -7.33
N PRO A 281 -24.18 -10.21 -7.34
CA PRO A 281 -24.91 -9.77 -6.16
C PRO A 281 -26.02 -10.75 -5.78
N THR A 282 -26.37 -10.77 -4.49
CA THR A 282 -27.48 -11.58 -3.94
C THR A 282 -28.34 -10.76 -2.98
N LEU A 283 -29.55 -11.24 -2.70
CA LEU A 283 -30.53 -10.59 -1.82
C LEU A 283 -30.84 -11.48 -0.62
N LEU A 284 -30.98 -10.85 0.55
CA LEU A 284 -31.41 -11.47 1.79
C LEU A 284 -32.68 -10.79 2.29
N SER A 285 -33.60 -11.58 2.82
CA SER A 285 -34.85 -11.11 3.42
C SER A 285 -34.84 -11.41 4.92
N PRO A 286 -34.69 -10.40 5.79
CA PRO A 286 -34.81 -10.55 7.23
C PRO A 286 -36.11 -11.25 7.62
N VAL A 287 -36.02 -12.21 8.55
CA VAL A 287 -37.18 -12.90 9.14
C VAL A 287 -37.19 -12.60 10.63
N PHE A 288 -38.28 -12.01 11.12
CA PHE A 288 -38.45 -11.64 12.51
C PHE A 288 -39.93 -11.68 12.90
N ALA A 289 -40.20 -11.75 14.20
CA ALA A 289 -41.54 -11.65 14.76
C ALA A 289 -41.48 -10.85 16.06
N ASP A 290 -42.58 -10.15 16.37
CA ASP A 290 -42.79 -9.48 17.63
C ASP A 290 -44.03 -10.08 18.30
N VAL A 291 -43.98 -10.25 19.62
CA VAL A 291 -45.12 -10.76 20.39
C VAL A 291 -46.14 -9.66 20.68
N ASP A 292 -45.68 -8.40 20.71
CA ASP A 292 -46.51 -7.21 20.89
C ASP A 292 -47.44 -6.98 19.70
N GLN A 293 -48.74 -6.95 19.95
CA GLN A 293 -49.73 -6.85 18.89
C GLN A 293 -49.69 -5.47 18.21
N GLY A 294 -49.40 -5.47 16.92
CA GLY A 294 -49.48 -4.27 16.09
C GLY A 294 -48.25 -3.38 16.15
N ASP A 295 -47.15 -3.83 16.76
CA ASP A 295 -45.88 -3.13 16.71
C ASP A 295 -45.27 -3.20 15.30
N ALA A 296 -44.75 -2.06 14.83
CA ALA A 296 -44.12 -1.92 13.54
C ALA A 296 -42.60 -1.98 13.72
N ALA A 297 -41.96 -2.95 13.07
CA ALA A 297 -40.51 -3.08 13.11
C ALA A 297 -39.82 -2.37 11.93
N SER A 298 -38.61 -1.90 12.19
CA SER A 298 -37.68 -1.36 11.20
C SER A 298 -36.39 -2.19 11.17
N VAL A 299 -35.78 -2.33 9.99
CA VAL A 299 -34.50 -3.01 9.82
C VAL A 299 -33.41 -1.97 9.66
N SER A 300 -32.25 -2.23 10.24
CA SER A 300 -31.00 -1.51 10.00
C SER A 300 -29.85 -2.50 9.84
N VAL A 301 -28.77 -2.09 9.19
CA VAL A 301 -27.62 -2.94 8.89
C VAL A 301 -26.34 -2.29 9.40
N ASP A 302 -25.50 -3.08 10.07
CA ASP A 302 -24.11 -2.76 10.39
C ASP A 302 -23.19 -3.56 9.47
N ALA A 303 -22.66 -2.88 8.46
CA ALA A 303 -21.79 -3.44 7.44
C ALA A 303 -20.29 -3.36 7.80
N THR A 304 -19.91 -2.92 9.00
CA THR A 304 -18.49 -2.69 9.36
C THR A 304 -17.63 -3.96 9.31
N GLY A 305 -18.23 -5.15 9.39
CA GLY A 305 -17.56 -6.44 9.25
C GLY A 305 -17.58 -7.03 7.84
N ALA A 306 -18.37 -6.47 6.92
CA ALA A 306 -18.49 -6.98 5.56
C ALA A 306 -17.27 -6.59 4.72
N VAL A 307 -16.81 -7.54 3.91
CA VAL A 307 -15.85 -7.29 2.82
C VAL A 307 -16.57 -6.79 1.58
N GLY A 308 -17.72 -7.38 1.24
CA GLY A 308 -18.58 -6.91 0.16
C GLY A 308 -19.40 -5.66 0.53
N LEU A 309 -20.01 -5.04 -0.48
CA LEU A 309 -20.94 -3.92 -0.27
C LEU A 309 -22.29 -4.45 0.19
N VAL A 310 -22.72 -4.00 1.37
CA VAL A 310 -24.07 -4.25 1.89
C VAL A 310 -24.93 -3.00 1.75
N THR A 311 -26.12 -3.15 1.19
CA THR A 311 -27.10 -2.05 1.09
C THR A 311 -28.47 -2.51 1.57
N LEU A 312 -29.16 -1.65 2.32
CA LEU A 312 -30.52 -1.90 2.78
C LEU A 312 -31.51 -1.15 1.90
N SER A 313 -32.46 -1.88 1.34
CA SER A 313 -33.56 -1.32 0.55
C SER A 313 -34.68 -0.76 1.44
N PRO A 314 -35.48 0.21 0.97
CA PRO A 314 -36.61 0.75 1.73
C PRO A 314 -37.68 -0.27 2.12
N ASP A 315 -37.76 -1.41 1.42
CA ASP A 315 -38.68 -2.51 1.72
C ASP A 315 -38.15 -3.49 2.79
N GLY A 316 -36.96 -3.24 3.33
CA GLY A 316 -36.31 -4.07 4.35
C GLY A 316 -35.45 -5.21 3.79
N THR A 317 -35.38 -5.39 2.48
CA THR A 317 -34.46 -6.37 1.86
C THR A 317 -33.02 -5.87 1.90
N ILE A 318 -32.08 -6.79 2.12
CA ILE A 318 -30.65 -6.49 2.19
C ILE A 318 -29.99 -7.03 0.92
N ALA A 319 -29.33 -6.17 0.15
CA ALA A 319 -28.53 -6.55 -1.00
C ALA A 319 -27.05 -6.64 -0.62
N TYR A 320 -26.39 -7.71 -1.04
CA TYR A 320 -24.96 -7.96 -0.88
C TYR A 320 -24.31 -8.09 -2.25
N ASP A 321 -23.25 -7.31 -2.50
CA ASP A 321 -22.46 -7.32 -3.72
C ASP A 321 -20.98 -7.52 -3.38
N PRO A 322 -20.31 -8.59 -3.84
CA PRO A 322 -18.90 -8.82 -3.54
C PRO A 322 -17.94 -7.76 -4.13
N ARG A 323 -18.35 -7.02 -5.19
CA ARG A 323 -17.61 -5.91 -5.83
C ARG A 323 -16.13 -6.16 -6.14
N GLY A 324 -15.77 -7.36 -6.55
CA GLY A 324 -14.39 -7.67 -6.93
C GLY A 324 -13.45 -7.95 -5.76
N HIS A 325 -13.94 -7.92 -4.51
CA HIS A 325 -13.08 -8.12 -3.33
C HIS A 325 -12.68 -9.58 -3.12
N PHE A 326 -13.27 -10.50 -3.87
CA PHE A 326 -13.07 -11.93 -3.73
C PHE A 326 -12.38 -12.58 -4.94
N ASP A 327 -12.08 -11.85 -6.02
CA ASP A 327 -11.46 -12.27 -7.30
C ASP A 327 -10.11 -13.01 -7.17
N ALA A 328 -9.59 -13.16 -5.95
CA ALA A 328 -8.44 -14.01 -5.65
C ALA A 328 -8.82 -15.44 -5.25
N LEU A 329 -10.11 -15.77 -5.19
CA LEU A 329 -10.58 -17.11 -4.89
C LEU A 329 -10.54 -17.97 -6.13
N ALA A 330 -9.57 -18.89 -6.18
CA ALA A 330 -9.49 -19.88 -7.23
C ALA A 330 -10.84 -20.59 -7.50
N PRO A 331 -11.12 -21.01 -8.75
CA PRO A 331 -12.41 -21.59 -9.13
C PRO A 331 -12.87 -22.73 -8.21
N GLY A 332 -14.05 -22.58 -7.62
CA GLY A 332 -14.64 -23.54 -6.68
C GLY A 332 -14.14 -23.45 -5.23
N ALA A 333 -13.16 -22.59 -4.93
CA ALA A 333 -12.85 -22.20 -3.55
C ALA A 333 -14.00 -21.37 -2.97
N SER A 334 -14.00 -21.18 -1.64
CA SER A 334 -15.06 -20.40 -0.99
C SER A 334 -14.54 -19.62 0.20
N ALA A 335 -15.07 -18.42 0.39
CA ALA A 335 -14.91 -17.61 1.59
C ALA A 335 -16.28 -17.29 2.19
N THR A 336 -16.28 -16.95 3.49
CA THR A 336 -17.48 -16.51 4.18
C THR A 336 -17.33 -15.04 4.57
N ASP A 337 -18.29 -14.23 4.15
CA ASP A 337 -18.41 -12.83 4.58
C ASP A 337 -19.54 -12.68 5.60
N ILE A 338 -19.35 -11.83 6.61
CA ILE A 338 -20.23 -11.73 7.77
C ILE A 338 -20.52 -10.28 8.12
N PHE A 339 -21.80 -9.97 8.28
CA PHE A 339 -22.25 -8.68 8.82
C PHE A 339 -23.43 -8.87 9.79
N HIS A 340 -23.84 -7.78 10.43
CA HIS A 340 -24.95 -7.81 11.39
C HIS A 340 -26.09 -6.94 10.90
N TYR A 341 -27.31 -7.34 11.23
CA TYR A 341 -28.49 -6.53 11.05
C TYR A 341 -29.27 -6.45 12.36
N THR A 342 -29.96 -5.34 12.56
CA THR A 342 -30.74 -5.07 13.77
C THR A 342 -32.18 -4.78 13.38
N VAL A 343 -33.09 -5.55 13.95
CA VAL A 343 -34.53 -5.27 13.92
C VAL A 343 -34.86 -4.48 15.16
N LYS A 344 -35.55 -3.34 14.98
CA LYS A 344 -35.96 -2.45 16.07
C LYS A 344 -37.45 -2.16 15.95
N ASP A 345 -38.18 -2.36 17.04
CA ASP A 345 -39.61 -2.04 17.12
C ASP A 345 -39.85 -0.51 17.19
N SER A 346 -41.11 -0.10 17.27
CA SER A 346 -41.49 1.31 17.30
C SER A 346 -41.26 2.01 18.64
N HIS A 347 -41.05 1.26 19.72
CA HIS A 347 -40.86 1.74 21.09
C HIS A 347 -39.39 1.75 21.55
N GLY A 348 -38.52 1.12 20.78
CA GLY A 348 -37.08 1.23 20.88
C GLY A 348 -36.32 -0.05 21.22
N ALA A 349 -36.98 -1.16 21.55
CA ALA A 349 -36.27 -2.41 21.79
C ALA A 349 -35.83 -3.04 20.46
N SER A 350 -34.81 -3.89 20.53
CA SER A 350 -34.11 -4.34 19.34
C SER A 350 -33.48 -5.71 19.50
N SER A 351 -33.39 -6.44 18.39
CA SER A 351 -32.65 -7.69 18.28
C SER A 351 -31.66 -7.64 17.12
N THR A 352 -30.41 -7.96 17.43
CA THR A 352 -29.30 -7.95 16.46
C THR A 352 -28.93 -9.38 16.13
N GLN A 353 -28.83 -9.68 14.84
CA GLN A 353 -28.50 -11.01 14.37
C GLN A 353 -27.52 -10.98 13.19
N THR A 354 -26.76 -12.06 13.07
CA THR A 354 -25.75 -12.25 12.04
C THR A 354 -26.36 -12.65 10.70
N ALA A 355 -25.80 -12.09 9.61
CA ALA A 355 -25.98 -12.53 8.24
C ALA A 355 -24.65 -13.08 7.70
N SER A 356 -24.67 -14.29 7.15
CA SER A 356 -23.49 -15.00 6.65
C SER A 356 -23.64 -15.28 5.16
N ILE A 357 -22.69 -14.80 4.34
CA ILE A 357 -22.67 -15.03 2.90
C ILE A 357 -21.52 -15.97 2.55
N THR A 358 -21.80 -17.09 1.91
CA THR A 358 -20.76 -17.92 1.30
C THR A 358 -20.53 -17.46 -0.14
N VAL A 359 -19.34 -16.93 -0.42
CA VAL A 359 -18.91 -16.50 -1.75
C VAL A 359 -18.04 -17.59 -2.34
N THR A 360 -18.40 -18.10 -3.51
CA THR A 360 -17.62 -19.11 -4.26
C THR A 360 -16.84 -18.48 -5.40
N GLY A 361 -15.57 -18.82 -5.52
CA GLY A 361 -14.72 -18.40 -6.64
C GLY A 361 -15.18 -19.00 -7.96
N VAL A 362 -15.14 -18.19 -9.02
CA VAL A 362 -15.24 -18.58 -10.43
C VAL A 362 -13.89 -18.31 -11.09
N ASN A 363 -13.77 -18.42 -12.41
CA ASN A 363 -12.49 -18.20 -13.09
C ASN A 363 -12.46 -16.84 -13.72
N ASP A 364 -11.50 -16.01 -13.33
CA ASP A 364 -11.24 -14.70 -13.89
C ASP A 364 -10.21 -14.76 -15.01
N ALA A 365 -10.41 -13.93 -16.04
CA ALA A 365 -9.43 -13.82 -17.11
C ALA A 365 -8.17 -13.06 -16.63
N PRO A 366 -7.00 -13.33 -17.22
CA PRO A 366 -5.79 -12.56 -16.93
C PRO A 366 -5.99 -11.06 -17.17
N SER A 367 -5.30 -10.23 -16.39
CA SER A 367 -5.36 -8.78 -16.48
C SER A 367 -3.96 -8.16 -16.63
N GLY A 368 -3.91 -6.92 -17.12
CA GLY A 368 -2.68 -6.15 -17.30
C GLY A 368 -2.37 -5.81 -18.75
N SER A 369 -1.11 -5.46 -19.00
CA SER A 369 -0.60 -5.10 -20.33
C SER A 369 0.89 -5.40 -20.41
N ALA A 370 1.40 -5.65 -21.62
CA ALA A 370 2.82 -5.94 -21.81
C ALA A 370 3.70 -4.78 -21.31
N THR A 371 4.71 -5.10 -20.47
CA THR A 371 5.65 -4.10 -19.90
C THR A 371 7.11 -4.40 -20.20
N ALA A 372 7.43 -5.55 -20.83
CA ALA A 372 8.80 -5.86 -21.22
C ALA A 372 9.32 -4.87 -22.26
N VAL A 373 10.46 -4.24 -21.94
CA VAL A 373 11.23 -3.43 -22.89
C VAL A 373 12.23 -4.35 -23.59
N LEU A 374 12.02 -4.60 -24.88
CA LEU A 374 12.87 -5.47 -25.67
C LEU A 374 14.09 -4.70 -26.20
N ALA A 375 15.26 -5.33 -26.19
CA ALA A 375 16.44 -4.75 -26.79
C ALA A 375 16.30 -4.71 -28.33
N HIS A 376 17.01 -3.78 -28.97
CA HIS A 376 17.06 -3.73 -30.43
C HIS A 376 17.73 -5.00 -30.97
N GLY A 377 17.17 -5.54 -32.05
CA GLY A 377 17.83 -6.54 -32.89
C GLY A 377 18.54 -5.87 -34.07
N THR A 378 19.22 -6.67 -34.88
CA THR A 378 19.78 -6.24 -36.17
C THR A 378 19.05 -6.93 -37.30
N GLU A 379 18.83 -6.24 -38.41
CA GLU A 379 18.22 -6.83 -39.60
C GLU A 379 18.97 -8.10 -40.02
N ASN A 380 18.25 -9.02 -40.67
CA ASN A 380 18.77 -10.32 -41.11
C ASN A 380 19.33 -11.22 -39.99
N THR A 381 19.21 -10.83 -38.72
CA THR A 381 19.70 -11.58 -37.56
C THR A 381 18.51 -12.06 -36.71
N PRO A 382 18.38 -13.37 -36.44
CA PRO A 382 17.32 -13.88 -35.59
C PRO A 382 17.42 -13.33 -34.15
N TYR A 383 16.31 -12.80 -33.63
CA TYR A 383 16.18 -12.36 -32.23
C TYR A 383 15.56 -13.47 -31.38
N THR A 384 16.08 -13.68 -30.16
CA THR A 384 15.51 -14.66 -29.22
C THR A 384 14.69 -13.95 -28.14
N LEU A 385 13.40 -14.25 -28.08
CA LEU A 385 12.45 -13.73 -27.09
C LEU A 385 12.07 -14.82 -26.09
N SER A 386 12.02 -14.51 -24.79
CA SER A 386 11.57 -15.47 -23.79
C SER A 386 10.05 -15.40 -23.55
N ALA A 387 9.43 -16.50 -23.10
CA ALA A 387 8.04 -16.45 -22.64
C ALA A 387 7.84 -15.50 -21.46
N ALA A 388 8.85 -15.30 -20.61
CA ALA A 388 8.76 -14.38 -19.48
C ALA A 388 8.59 -12.93 -19.95
N ASP A 389 9.23 -12.54 -21.06
CA ASP A 389 9.07 -11.21 -21.64
C ASP A 389 7.64 -10.96 -22.15
N LEU A 390 7.01 -11.99 -22.73
CA LEU A 390 5.61 -11.91 -23.18
C LEU A 390 4.62 -11.80 -22.01
N LEU A 391 4.95 -12.42 -20.87
CA LEU A 391 4.10 -12.44 -19.68
C LEU A 391 4.36 -11.27 -18.72
N ALA A 392 5.42 -10.49 -18.94
CA ALA A 392 5.78 -9.37 -18.08
C ALA A 392 4.69 -8.28 -18.10
N GLY A 393 4.16 -7.96 -16.91
CA GLY A 393 3.08 -6.98 -16.74
C GLY A 393 1.68 -7.57 -16.69
N PHE A 394 1.55 -8.89 -16.81
CA PHE A 394 0.28 -9.61 -16.64
C PHE A 394 0.21 -10.31 -15.29
N ALA A 395 -1.01 -10.40 -14.76
CA ALA A 395 -1.33 -11.14 -13.55
C ALA A 395 -2.67 -11.86 -13.72
N ASP A 396 -2.77 -13.01 -13.08
CA ASP A 396 -3.99 -13.79 -12.98
C ASP A 396 -4.66 -13.46 -11.63
N PRO A 397 -5.90 -12.95 -11.60
CA PRO A 397 -6.59 -12.63 -10.35
C PRO A 397 -6.67 -13.83 -9.39
N ASP A 398 -6.94 -15.03 -9.91
CA ASP A 398 -7.01 -16.30 -9.16
C ASP A 398 -5.64 -16.84 -8.71
N GLY A 399 -4.54 -16.22 -9.16
CA GLY A 399 -3.18 -16.71 -8.95
C GLY A 399 -2.79 -17.89 -9.84
N GLY A 400 -3.51 -18.10 -10.94
CA GLY A 400 -3.22 -19.09 -11.97
C GLY A 400 -1.85 -18.90 -12.65
N VAL A 401 -1.33 -19.97 -13.24
CA VAL A 401 -0.06 -19.92 -14.00
C VAL A 401 -0.36 -19.45 -15.42
N LEU A 402 0.17 -18.28 -15.78
CA LEU A 402 -0.02 -17.70 -17.10
C LEU A 402 0.84 -18.36 -18.19
N SER A 403 0.33 -18.36 -19.42
CA SER A 403 1.05 -18.78 -20.62
C SER A 403 0.71 -17.88 -21.81
N ALA A 404 1.64 -17.72 -22.75
CA ALA A 404 1.43 -16.96 -23.98
C ALA A 404 1.12 -17.91 -25.15
N ALA A 405 0.13 -17.58 -25.96
CA ALA A 405 -0.29 -18.36 -27.13
C ALA A 405 -0.58 -17.46 -28.34
N HIS A 406 -0.71 -18.08 -29.52
CA HIS A 406 -1.02 -17.39 -30.78
C HIS A 406 -0.10 -16.22 -31.14
N LEU A 407 1.18 -16.29 -30.73
CA LEU A 407 2.16 -15.27 -31.06
C LEU A 407 2.36 -15.16 -32.58
N THR A 408 2.19 -13.94 -33.09
CA THR A 408 2.33 -13.56 -34.50
C THR A 408 3.12 -12.25 -34.62
N ALA A 409 3.67 -12.00 -35.81
CA ALA A 409 4.38 -10.77 -36.16
C ALA A 409 4.01 -10.30 -37.57
N ASP A 410 4.05 -8.99 -37.81
CA ASP A 410 3.68 -8.35 -39.10
C ASP A 410 4.82 -8.33 -40.14
N HIS A 411 6.08 -8.25 -39.70
CA HIS A 411 7.27 -8.24 -40.56
C HIS A 411 8.34 -9.26 -40.17
N ALA A 412 7.97 -10.28 -39.41
CA ALA A 412 8.89 -11.34 -39.00
C ALA A 412 8.21 -12.72 -39.05
N THR A 413 9.02 -13.76 -39.18
CA THR A 413 8.58 -15.14 -38.94
C THR A 413 8.94 -15.56 -37.53
N ILE A 414 8.11 -16.42 -36.94
CA ILE A 414 8.27 -16.87 -35.56
C ILE A 414 8.43 -18.38 -35.52
N VAL A 415 9.45 -18.85 -34.81
CA VAL A 415 9.70 -20.26 -34.54
C VAL A 415 9.74 -20.48 -33.03
N ALA A 416 8.87 -21.33 -32.50
CA ALA A 416 8.94 -21.72 -31.09
C ALA A 416 10.10 -22.68 -30.85
N ASN A 417 10.89 -22.43 -29.82
CA ASN A 417 12.05 -23.24 -29.44
C ASN A 417 11.72 -24.19 -28.28
N SER A 418 12.56 -25.21 -28.07
CA SER A 418 12.52 -26.02 -26.85
C SER A 418 12.86 -25.16 -25.63
N GLY A 419 12.06 -25.25 -24.56
CA GLY A 419 12.26 -24.47 -23.33
C GLY A 419 11.44 -23.17 -23.24
N GLY A 420 10.52 -22.92 -24.18
CA GLY A 420 9.54 -21.83 -24.08
C GLY A 420 10.04 -20.47 -24.57
N SER A 421 11.16 -20.40 -25.29
CA SER A 421 11.57 -19.20 -26.02
C SER A 421 11.07 -19.23 -27.47
N PHE A 422 11.11 -18.08 -28.12
CA PHE A 422 10.71 -17.86 -29.50
C PHE A 422 11.87 -17.23 -30.28
N THR A 423 12.15 -17.76 -31.46
CA THR A 423 13.05 -17.15 -32.43
C THR A 423 12.23 -16.29 -33.38
N ILE A 424 12.48 -14.99 -33.40
CA ILE A 424 11.87 -14.00 -34.28
C ILE A 424 12.89 -13.67 -35.37
N ALA A 425 12.64 -14.13 -36.59
CA ALA A 425 13.47 -13.81 -37.73
C ALA A 425 12.79 -12.69 -38.54
N PRO A 426 13.34 -11.46 -38.56
CA PRO A 426 12.79 -10.40 -39.39
C PRO A 426 12.78 -10.83 -40.86
N SER A 427 11.86 -10.27 -41.63
CA SER A 427 11.86 -10.44 -43.08
C SER A 427 13.20 -9.99 -43.63
N GLN A 428 13.63 -10.61 -44.73
CA GLN A 428 14.90 -10.25 -45.35
C GLN A 428 14.96 -8.74 -45.63
N ASP A 429 16.04 -8.11 -45.20
CA ASP A 429 16.33 -6.67 -45.39
C ASP A 429 15.29 -5.73 -44.75
N TYR A 430 14.49 -6.23 -43.80
CA TYR A 430 13.56 -5.40 -43.04
C TYR A 430 14.24 -4.80 -41.80
N HIS A 431 14.26 -3.47 -41.74
CA HIS A 431 14.61 -2.67 -40.57
C HIS A 431 13.40 -1.84 -40.11
N GLY A 432 13.36 -1.53 -38.81
CA GLY A 432 12.28 -0.81 -38.15
C GLY A 432 11.49 -1.68 -37.16
N PRO A 433 10.34 -1.18 -36.68
CA PRO A 433 9.56 -1.87 -35.66
C PRO A 433 8.83 -3.09 -36.24
N VAL A 434 8.83 -4.18 -35.48
CA VAL A 434 8.01 -5.38 -35.68
C VAL A 434 7.00 -5.45 -34.55
N THR A 435 5.71 -5.55 -34.90
CA THR A 435 4.63 -5.68 -33.92
C THR A 435 4.40 -7.14 -33.59
N LEU A 436 4.50 -7.49 -32.32
CA LEU A 436 4.15 -8.80 -31.79
C LEU A 436 2.70 -8.78 -31.29
N SER A 437 1.88 -9.72 -31.73
CA SER A 437 0.49 -9.89 -31.26
C SER A 437 0.29 -11.31 -30.72
N TYR A 438 -0.28 -11.44 -29.53
CA TYR A 438 -0.43 -12.72 -28.83
C TYR A 438 -1.57 -12.68 -27.81
N ASP A 439 -1.97 -13.84 -27.30
CA ASP A 439 -2.92 -13.97 -26.20
C ASP A 439 -2.19 -14.45 -24.93
N VAL A 440 -2.55 -13.88 -23.78
CA VAL A 440 -2.15 -14.38 -22.46
C VAL A 440 -3.32 -15.22 -21.92
N LEU A 441 -3.03 -16.47 -21.56
CA LEU A 441 -3.99 -17.47 -21.12
C LEU A 441 -3.72 -17.90 -19.67
N ASP A 442 -4.79 -18.15 -18.92
CA ASP A 442 -4.77 -18.67 -17.54
C ASP A 442 -4.73 -20.21 -17.44
N GLY A 443 -4.90 -20.91 -18.56
CA GLY A 443 -5.02 -22.38 -18.60
C GLY A 443 -6.38 -22.95 -18.14
N GLN A 444 -7.33 -22.08 -17.81
CA GLN A 444 -8.68 -22.40 -17.28
C GLN A 444 -9.81 -21.82 -18.16
N GLY A 445 -9.47 -21.06 -19.21
CA GLY A 445 -10.38 -20.63 -20.26
C GLY A 445 -10.44 -19.11 -20.44
N GLY A 446 -9.85 -18.34 -19.53
CA GLY A 446 -9.68 -16.90 -19.63
C GLY A 446 -8.51 -16.53 -20.54
N SER A 447 -8.67 -15.40 -21.22
CA SER A 447 -7.70 -14.89 -22.18
C SER A 447 -7.78 -13.38 -22.31
N ILE A 448 -6.62 -12.72 -22.43
CA ILE A 448 -6.50 -11.31 -22.79
C ILE A 448 -5.54 -11.14 -23.97
N ALA A 449 -5.95 -10.35 -24.97
CA ALA A 449 -5.11 -10.03 -26.11
C ALA A 449 -4.03 -9.01 -25.72
N ALA A 450 -2.82 -9.21 -26.22
CA ALA A 450 -1.65 -8.42 -25.90
C ALA A 450 -0.83 -8.07 -27.15
N SER A 451 -0.12 -6.96 -27.08
CA SER A 451 0.83 -6.55 -28.12
C SER A 451 2.10 -5.98 -27.51
N ASN A 452 3.25 -6.29 -28.10
CA ASN A 452 4.54 -5.67 -27.79
C ASN A 452 5.29 -5.33 -29.09
N ASN A 453 6.37 -4.55 -29.03
CA ASN A 453 7.19 -4.22 -30.19
C ASN A 453 8.66 -4.57 -29.95
N ILE A 454 9.35 -4.85 -31.06
CA ILE A 454 10.80 -4.93 -31.13
C ILE A 454 11.27 -4.12 -32.34
N VAL A 455 12.38 -3.40 -32.21
CA VAL A 455 13.00 -2.66 -33.32
C VAL A 455 14.20 -3.43 -33.84
N PHE A 456 14.29 -3.58 -35.17
CA PHE A 456 15.48 -4.10 -35.84
C PHE A 456 16.23 -2.96 -36.52
N ASP A 457 17.48 -2.76 -36.16
CA ASP A 457 18.35 -1.74 -36.75
C ASP A 457 18.96 -2.25 -38.07
N ALA A 458 19.21 -1.35 -39.02
CA ALA A 458 19.85 -1.68 -40.29
C ALA A 458 21.33 -2.07 -40.08
N VAL A 459 21.88 -2.90 -40.98
CA VAL A 459 23.31 -3.23 -41.04
C VAL A 459 23.88 -2.62 -42.31
N GLU A 460 24.61 -1.52 -42.16
CA GLU A 460 25.17 -0.77 -43.29
C GLU A 460 26.25 -1.58 -44.05
N GLY A 461 26.10 -1.68 -45.37
CA GLY A 461 27.07 -2.30 -46.28
C GLY A 461 28.01 -1.27 -46.93
N PRO A 462 29.08 -1.71 -47.63
CA PRO A 462 29.96 -0.77 -48.32
C PRO A 462 29.20 -0.01 -49.43
N PRO A 463 29.29 1.34 -49.50
CA PRO A 463 28.63 2.13 -50.54
C PRO A 463 29.05 1.72 -51.96
N ALA A 464 28.12 1.92 -52.90
CA ALA A 464 28.47 1.94 -54.31
C ALA A 464 29.12 3.29 -54.65
N MET A 465 30.18 3.25 -55.46
CA MET A 465 30.91 4.47 -55.86
C MET A 465 30.81 4.66 -57.37
N ALA A 466 30.29 5.81 -57.81
CA ALA A 466 30.20 6.17 -59.21
C ALA A 466 31.46 6.93 -59.68
N LEU A 467 32.21 6.31 -60.60
CA LEU A 467 33.42 6.88 -61.17
C LEU A 467 33.14 7.97 -62.21
N ARG A 468 33.76 9.13 -62.03
CA ARG A 468 33.89 10.21 -63.02
C ARG A 468 35.37 10.53 -63.25
N GLN A 469 35.73 10.88 -64.49
CA GLN A 469 37.11 11.20 -64.86
C GLN A 469 37.21 12.56 -65.52
N PHE A 470 38.21 13.34 -65.13
CA PHE A 470 38.46 14.69 -65.65
C PHE A 470 39.89 14.79 -66.21
N PRO A 471 40.09 15.41 -67.39
CA PRO A 471 41.44 15.70 -67.90
C PRO A 471 42.17 16.62 -66.93
N SER A 472 43.44 16.31 -66.63
CA SER A 472 44.18 17.13 -65.69
C SER A 472 45.70 17.00 -65.81
N ALA A 473 46.47 18.04 -65.48
CA ALA A 473 47.93 17.95 -65.37
C ALA A 473 48.42 17.41 -63.99
N ALA A 474 47.53 16.81 -63.21
CA ALA A 474 47.79 16.37 -61.83
C ALA A 474 49.09 15.58 -61.67
N HIS A 475 49.83 15.93 -60.63
CA HIS A 475 51.13 15.37 -60.28
C HIS A 475 51.31 15.45 -58.76
N ASN A 476 51.93 14.46 -58.12
CA ASN A 476 52.34 14.43 -56.70
C ASN A 476 51.29 14.66 -55.58
N ASN A 477 50.37 15.63 -55.64
CA ASN A 477 49.41 15.91 -54.57
C ASN A 477 48.06 16.46 -55.08
N VAL A 478 46.99 16.15 -54.35
CA VAL A 478 45.64 16.67 -54.53
C VAL A 478 45.06 17.04 -53.17
N ILE A 479 44.32 18.15 -53.10
CA ILE A 479 43.53 18.57 -51.96
C ILE A 479 42.17 19.07 -52.42
N VAL A 480 41.25 19.22 -51.48
CA VAL A 480 39.92 19.76 -51.72
C VAL A 480 39.70 20.96 -50.80
N ALA A 481 39.25 22.08 -51.36
CA ALA A 481 38.88 23.28 -50.62
C ALA A 481 37.97 24.17 -51.48
N ASP A 482 37.10 24.96 -50.86
CA ASP A 482 36.33 26.01 -51.54
C ASP A 482 37.22 27.25 -51.74
N VAL A 483 37.67 27.50 -52.98
CA VAL A 483 38.58 28.62 -53.30
C VAL A 483 37.86 29.83 -53.91
N ASN A 484 36.56 29.71 -54.20
CA ASN A 484 35.74 30.77 -54.76
C ASN A 484 34.59 31.23 -53.83
N ALA A 485 34.57 30.71 -52.60
CA ALA A 485 33.60 30.99 -51.55
C ALA A 485 32.13 30.78 -51.98
N ASP A 486 31.87 29.84 -52.89
CA ASP A 486 30.52 29.52 -53.37
C ASP A 486 29.82 28.42 -52.55
N GLY A 487 30.51 27.87 -51.54
CA GLY A 487 30.05 26.80 -50.67
C GLY A 487 30.20 25.40 -51.26
N ARG A 488 30.84 25.27 -52.42
CA ARG A 488 31.09 23.98 -53.09
C ARG A 488 32.58 23.67 -53.02
N GLN A 489 32.87 22.39 -52.97
CA GLN A 489 34.24 21.91 -52.90
C GLN A 489 34.91 21.97 -54.27
N ASP A 490 36.09 22.61 -54.34
CA ASP A 490 36.94 22.64 -55.53
C ASP A 490 38.13 21.69 -55.37
N VAL A 491 38.69 21.24 -56.49
CA VAL A 491 39.88 20.38 -56.48
C VAL A 491 41.11 21.19 -56.85
N ILE A 492 42.14 21.08 -56.01
CA ILE A 492 43.44 21.74 -56.20
C ILE A 492 44.51 20.66 -56.30
N ILE A 493 45.38 20.79 -57.29
CA ILE A 493 46.42 19.80 -57.62
C ILE A 493 47.74 20.51 -57.88
N THR A 494 48.85 19.83 -57.63
CA THR A 494 50.16 20.30 -58.11
C THR A 494 50.42 19.73 -59.51
N ASN A 495 51.01 20.52 -60.42
CA ASN A 495 51.22 20.11 -61.82
C ASN A 495 52.67 19.70 -62.14
N GLY A 496 53.51 19.58 -61.10
CA GLY A 496 54.88 19.04 -61.16
C GLY A 496 55.92 19.87 -61.92
N LEU A 497 55.52 20.84 -62.75
CA LEU A 497 56.41 21.64 -63.59
C LEU A 497 56.54 23.09 -63.15
N ALA A 498 55.44 23.80 -62.85
CA ALA A 498 55.54 25.23 -62.51
C ALA A 498 54.39 25.84 -61.66
N GLY A 499 53.38 25.06 -61.24
CA GLY A 499 52.17 25.65 -60.68
C GLY A 499 51.20 24.69 -60.01
N VAL A 500 50.04 25.26 -59.67
CA VAL A 500 48.87 24.56 -59.14
C VAL A 500 47.72 24.66 -60.14
N GLY A 501 47.06 23.54 -60.39
CA GLY A 501 45.84 23.48 -61.17
C GLY A 501 44.63 23.55 -60.23
N VAL A 502 43.63 24.34 -60.62
CA VAL A 502 42.36 24.47 -59.87
C VAL A 502 41.20 24.10 -60.77
N LEU A 503 40.35 23.20 -60.28
CA LEU A 503 39.12 22.77 -60.94
C LEU A 503 37.94 23.16 -60.05
N LEU A 504 37.18 24.17 -60.49
CA LEU A 504 36.03 24.67 -59.72
C LEU A 504 34.86 23.68 -59.75
N GLY A 505 34.28 23.39 -58.59
CA GLY A 505 33.20 22.44 -58.38
C GLY A 505 31.83 22.98 -58.79
N ALA A 506 31.06 22.18 -59.50
CA ALA A 506 29.66 22.49 -59.81
C ALA A 506 28.69 22.06 -58.69
N GLY A 507 29.18 21.41 -57.63
CA GLY A 507 28.37 20.95 -56.49
C GLY A 507 27.48 19.76 -56.81
N ASP A 508 27.75 19.02 -57.89
CA ASP A 508 27.09 17.77 -58.26
C ASP A 508 28.11 16.66 -58.55
N GLY A 509 29.35 16.84 -58.06
CA GLY A 509 30.50 16.01 -58.37
C GLY A 509 31.07 16.20 -59.78
N SER A 510 30.69 17.24 -60.51
CA SER A 510 31.34 17.68 -61.75
C SER A 510 32.19 18.93 -61.55
N PHE A 511 33.18 19.13 -62.42
CA PHE A 511 34.13 20.23 -62.32
C PHE A 511 34.26 20.98 -63.64
N GLY A 512 34.53 22.28 -63.52
CA GLY A 512 34.95 23.13 -64.63
C GLY A 512 36.33 22.74 -65.18
N PRO A 513 36.78 23.38 -66.28
CA PRO A 513 38.12 23.16 -66.81
C PRO A 513 39.20 23.58 -65.81
N GLU A 514 40.30 22.83 -65.78
CA GLU A 514 41.49 23.17 -64.98
C GLU A 514 42.04 24.54 -65.38
N THR A 515 42.28 25.38 -64.37
CA THR A 515 42.97 26.67 -64.50
C THR A 515 44.30 26.60 -63.76
N ASP A 516 45.39 26.84 -64.49
CA ASP A 516 46.76 26.81 -63.94
C ASP A 516 47.17 28.17 -63.36
N PHE A 517 47.70 28.15 -62.14
CA PHE A 517 48.32 29.30 -61.48
C PHE A 517 49.80 29.03 -61.22
N ALA A 518 50.65 30.01 -61.52
CA ALA A 518 52.08 29.89 -61.27
C ALA A 518 52.34 29.86 -59.75
N ALA A 519 53.10 28.85 -59.28
CA ALA A 519 53.45 28.70 -57.87
C ALA A 519 54.96 28.54 -57.64
N GLY A 520 55.74 28.26 -58.68
CA GLY A 520 57.19 28.06 -58.59
C GLY A 520 57.63 26.81 -59.34
N ALA A 521 58.93 26.63 -59.54
CA ALA A 521 59.45 25.50 -60.32
C ALA A 521 59.44 24.20 -59.51
N ASN A 522 58.99 23.10 -60.13
CA ASN A 522 58.82 21.77 -59.53
C ASN A 522 58.02 21.80 -58.21
N THR A 523 56.71 22.05 -58.32
CA THR A 523 55.77 21.98 -57.20
C THR A 523 55.62 20.54 -56.68
N ALA A 524 55.69 20.34 -55.36
CA ALA A 524 55.50 19.04 -54.72
C ALA A 524 54.10 18.90 -54.11
N PHE A 525 53.85 19.53 -52.96
CA PHE A 525 52.58 19.46 -52.22
C PHE A 525 51.95 20.84 -52.08
N VAL A 526 50.63 20.85 -51.89
CA VAL A 526 49.84 22.05 -51.62
C VAL A 526 49.05 21.87 -50.32
N ALA A 527 48.89 22.96 -49.57
CA ALA A 527 47.92 23.08 -48.49
C ALA A 527 47.06 24.33 -48.73
N ALA A 528 45.84 24.33 -48.20
CA ALA A 528 44.90 25.43 -48.36
C ALA A 528 44.34 25.87 -47.00
N ALA A 529 44.32 27.18 -46.75
CA ALA A 529 43.68 27.81 -45.59
C ALA A 529 43.64 29.33 -45.76
N ASP A 530 42.85 30.03 -44.95
CA ASP A 530 42.93 31.49 -44.82
C ASP A 530 44.13 31.87 -43.94
N LEU A 531 45.17 32.49 -44.52
CA LEU A 531 46.42 32.83 -43.82
C LEU A 531 46.50 34.29 -43.38
N ASP A 532 45.65 35.17 -43.92
CA ASP A 532 45.66 36.61 -43.65
C ASP A 532 44.37 37.15 -43.01
N GLY A 533 43.42 36.26 -42.73
CA GLY A 533 42.18 36.54 -42.01
C GLY A 533 41.14 37.26 -42.85
N ASP A 534 41.25 37.20 -44.18
CA ASP A 534 40.31 37.83 -45.11
C ASP A 534 39.14 36.93 -45.52
N HIS A 535 39.11 35.69 -45.00
CA HIS A 535 38.14 34.64 -45.28
C HIS A 535 38.17 34.06 -46.69
N ASN A 536 39.19 34.37 -47.49
CA ASN A 536 39.46 33.70 -48.74
C ASN A 536 40.47 32.57 -48.53
N THR A 537 40.29 31.48 -49.25
CA THR A 537 41.23 30.36 -49.19
C THR A 537 42.52 30.72 -49.92
N ASP A 538 43.64 30.73 -49.20
CA ASP A 538 44.99 30.86 -49.75
C ASP A 538 45.61 29.49 -50.00
N LEU A 539 46.61 29.43 -50.90
CA LEU A 539 47.38 28.21 -51.15
C LEU A 539 48.83 28.37 -50.73
N VAL A 540 49.36 27.32 -50.09
CA VAL A 540 50.76 27.18 -49.72
C VAL A 540 51.36 26.00 -50.46
N VAL A 541 52.39 26.26 -51.27
CA VAL A 541 52.95 25.28 -52.21
C VAL A 541 54.44 25.09 -51.99
N THR A 542 54.90 23.85 -51.82
CA THR A 542 56.32 23.53 -51.72
C THR A 542 56.95 23.35 -53.09
N ASN A 543 58.16 23.90 -53.28
CA ASN A 543 58.90 23.88 -54.52
C ASN A 543 60.31 23.34 -54.28
N TYR A 544 60.67 22.28 -55.00
CA TYR A 544 61.94 21.56 -54.80
C TYR A 544 62.84 21.59 -56.04
N GLY A 545 64.12 21.30 -55.86
CA GLY A 545 65.08 21.13 -56.95
C GLY A 545 66.34 21.97 -56.78
N PHE A 546 67.27 21.82 -57.72
CA PHE A 546 68.57 22.44 -57.62
C PHE A 546 68.47 23.98 -57.70
N GLY A 547 68.70 24.66 -56.57
CA GLY A 547 68.58 26.11 -56.45
C GLY A 547 67.15 26.63 -56.24
N VAL A 548 66.18 25.72 -56.04
CA VAL A 548 64.77 26.05 -55.77
C VAL A 548 64.34 25.26 -54.53
N ASN A 549 64.36 25.94 -53.38
CA ASN A 549 63.98 25.37 -52.09
C ASN A 549 63.05 26.36 -51.35
N THR A 550 61.85 26.53 -51.91
CA THR A 550 60.93 27.59 -51.49
C THR A 550 59.55 27.07 -51.17
N LEU A 551 58.86 27.77 -50.29
CA LEU A 551 57.43 27.67 -50.03
C LEU A 551 56.79 28.92 -50.62
N SER A 552 55.84 28.74 -51.53
CA SER A 552 55.15 29.83 -52.20
C SER A 552 53.75 30.00 -51.63
N VAL A 553 53.39 31.24 -51.32
CA VAL A 553 52.05 31.61 -50.88
C VAL A 553 51.32 32.30 -52.02
N LEU A 554 50.17 31.75 -52.41
CA LEU A 554 49.26 32.32 -53.39
C LEU A 554 48.01 32.76 -52.63
N ARG A 555 47.88 34.07 -52.39
CA ARG A 555 46.72 34.58 -51.66
C ARG A 555 45.46 34.56 -52.52
N GLY A 556 44.36 34.08 -51.97
CA GLY A 556 43.07 33.96 -52.64
C GLY A 556 42.43 35.33 -52.87
N ASN A 557 41.68 35.46 -53.97
CA ASN A 557 40.82 36.63 -54.18
C ASN A 557 39.33 36.32 -53.88
N GLY A 558 39.01 35.09 -53.48
CA GLY A 558 37.64 34.65 -53.19
C GLY A 558 36.77 34.38 -54.43
N ASP A 559 37.37 34.25 -55.61
CA ASP A 559 36.66 33.97 -56.87
C ASP A 559 37.29 32.80 -57.65
N GLY A 560 38.11 31.99 -56.97
CA GLY A 560 38.90 30.91 -57.59
C GLY A 560 40.19 31.39 -58.27
N THR A 561 40.51 32.70 -58.18
CA THR A 561 41.79 33.25 -58.64
C THR A 561 42.70 33.64 -57.49
N PHE A 562 44.00 33.75 -57.80
CA PHE A 562 45.04 34.04 -56.80
C PHE A 562 45.90 35.23 -57.19
N GLN A 563 46.43 35.91 -56.18
CA GLN A 563 47.48 36.92 -56.32
C GLN A 563 48.78 36.28 -56.83
N SER A 564 49.73 37.13 -57.26
CA SER A 564 51.06 36.64 -57.65
C SER A 564 51.75 35.94 -56.48
N PRO A 565 52.38 34.77 -56.71
CA PRO A 565 52.97 33.98 -55.64
C PRO A 565 54.12 34.72 -54.95
N VAL A 566 54.19 34.63 -53.63
CA VAL A 566 55.29 35.12 -52.81
C VAL A 566 56.08 33.94 -52.26
N ALA A 567 57.37 33.86 -52.58
CA ALA A 567 58.23 32.75 -52.18
C ALA A 567 59.03 33.05 -50.90
N TYR A 568 59.00 32.10 -49.96
CA TYR A 568 59.76 32.07 -48.72
C TYR A 568 60.77 30.93 -48.75
N ALA A 569 61.89 31.05 -48.03
CA ALA A 569 62.84 29.96 -47.89
C ALA A 569 62.21 28.82 -47.08
N ALA A 570 62.27 27.58 -47.58
CA ALA A 570 61.61 26.43 -46.94
C ALA A 570 62.59 25.31 -46.54
N GLY A 571 63.86 25.65 -46.31
CA GLY A 571 64.89 24.69 -45.97
C GLY A 571 65.55 24.05 -47.19
N GLU A 572 65.85 22.75 -47.13
CA GLU A 572 66.45 21.98 -48.22
C GLU A 572 65.44 20.96 -48.76
N THR A 573 65.22 20.94 -50.08
CA THR A 573 64.33 20.00 -50.79
C THR A 573 62.98 19.81 -50.09
N PRO A 574 62.19 20.90 -49.93
CA PRO A 574 60.89 20.82 -49.27
C PRO A 574 59.96 19.86 -50.03
N TRP A 575 59.27 18.99 -49.31
CA TRP A 575 58.41 17.97 -49.90
C TRP A 575 56.95 18.17 -49.51
N THR A 576 56.53 17.74 -48.33
CA THR A 576 55.16 17.95 -47.86
C THR A 576 55.00 19.31 -47.18
N VAL A 577 53.76 19.79 -47.07
CA VAL A 577 53.39 20.92 -46.23
C VAL A 577 52.09 20.62 -45.47
N ARG A 578 52.02 21.06 -44.21
CA ARG A 578 50.80 21.16 -43.41
C ARG A 578 50.74 22.53 -42.75
N LEU A 579 49.52 22.96 -42.44
CA LEU A 579 49.24 24.22 -41.77
C LEU A 579 48.63 23.93 -40.41
N ALA A 580 49.20 24.52 -39.35
CA ALA A 580 48.70 24.40 -37.98
C ALA A 580 49.24 25.55 -37.13
N ASP A 581 48.54 25.90 -36.05
CA ASP A 581 49.04 26.82 -35.04
C ASP A 581 49.96 26.05 -34.08
N ILE A 582 51.28 26.21 -34.23
CA ILE A 582 52.27 25.47 -33.41
C ILE A 582 52.78 26.28 -32.20
N ASP A 583 52.46 27.57 -32.13
CA ASP A 583 52.85 28.45 -31.02
C ASP A 583 51.69 29.02 -30.22
N GLY A 584 50.46 28.62 -30.54
CA GLY A 584 49.24 28.97 -29.82
C GLY A 584 48.83 30.43 -29.99
N ASP A 585 49.31 31.12 -31.04
CA ASP A 585 49.02 32.53 -31.29
C ASP A 585 47.79 32.77 -32.19
N ALA A 586 47.09 31.70 -32.55
CA ALA A 586 45.92 31.64 -33.43
C ALA A 586 46.19 32.00 -34.90
N LYS A 587 47.45 31.95 -35.34
CA LYS A 587 47.83 32.08 -36.75
C LYS A 587 48.40 30.77 -37.24
N LEU A 588 48.17 30.49 -38.52
CA LEU A 588 48.65 29.27 -39.13
C LEU A 588 50.14 29.38 -39.47
N ASP A 589 50.91 28.41 -38.97
CA ASP A 589 52.30 28.18 -39.29
C ASP A 589 52.41 27.09 -40.36
N ALA A 590 53.54 27.06 -41.09
CA ALA A 590 53.82 26.02 -42.07
C ALA A 590 54.83 25.00 -41.54
N ILE A 591 54.48 23.72 -41.61
CA ILE A 591 55.33 22.59 -41.25
C ILE A 591 55.67 21.85 -42.54
N VAL A 592 56.96 21.77 -42.87
CA VAL A 592 57.46 21.30 -44.17
C VAL A 592 58.46 20.17 -44.01
N SER A 593 58.18 18.98 -44.54
CA SER A 593 59.16 17.88 -44.52
C SER A 593 60.29 18.12 -45.52
N SER A 594 61.44 17.51 -45.26
CA SER A 594 62.60 17.57 -46.15
C SER A 594 62.93 16.22 -46.77
N ASN A 595 62.99 16.19 -48.10
CA ASN A 595 63.45 15.02 -48.87
C ASN A 595 64.98 14.99 -49.07
N SER A 596 65.74 15.75 -48.26
CA SER A 596 67.21 15.76 -48.20
C SER A 596 67.69 14.89 -47.05
N TYR A 597 68.79 14.18 -47.27
CA TYR A 597 69.39 13.27 -46.30
C TYR A 597 69.64 13.96 -44.95
N ALA A 598 69.20 13.32 -43.86
CA ALA A 598 69.40 13.73 -42.46
C ALA A 598 68.59 14.94 -41.95
N ASN A 599 67.78 15.58 -42.80
CA ASN A 599 66.83 16.60 -42.36
C ASN A 599 65.46 15.96 -42.06
N GLY A 600 64.79 16.39 -40.99
CA GLY A 600 63.45 15.91 -40.62
C GLY A 600 62.39 16.79 -41.24
N PHE A 601 62.15 17.94 -40.62
CA PHE A 601 61.21 18.94 -41.11
C PHE A 601 61.65 20.35 -40.73
N TYR A 602 61.03 21.34 -41.34
CA TYR A 602 61.18 22.76 -41.04
C TYR A 602 59.85 23.32 -40.57
N THR A 603 59.90 24.28 -39.64
CA THR A 603 58.74 25.10 -39.28
C THR A 603 58.96 26.53 -39.74
N LEU A 604 57.91 27.17 -40.23
CA LEU A 604 57.91 28.57 -40.61
C LEU A 604 56.73 29.23 -39.90
N LYS A 605 57.02 30.15 -38.98
CA LYS A 605 55.97 30.85 -38.23
C LYS A 605 55.19 31.82 -39.10
N GLY A 606 53.87 31.78 -39.04
CA GLY A 606 52.96 32.70 -39.71
C GLY A 606 52.92 34.05 -39.01
N ASN A 607 52.90 35.13 -39.78
CA ASN A 607 52.67 36.47 -39.24
C ASN A 607 51.18 36.85 -39.22
N GLY A 608 50.31 36.03 -39.82
CA GLY A 608 48.85 36.25 -39.88
C GLY A 608 48.43 37.28 -40.93
N ASP A 609 49.34 37.60 -41.86
CA ASP A 609 49.10 38.48 -43.01
C ASP A 609 49.45 37.77 -44.34
N GLY A 610 49.48 36.44 -44.32
CA GLY A 610 49.93 35.61 -45.45
C GLY A 610 51.45 35.56 -45.63
N SER A 611 52.24 36.12 -44.69
CA SER A 611 53.70 36.01 -44.69
C SER A 611 54.25 35.09 -43.61
N PHE A 612 55.42 34.51 -43.91
CA PHE A 612 56.11 33.58 -43.03
C PHE A 612 57.48 34.11 -42.58
N GLN A 613 57.86 33.76 -41.36
CA GLN A 613 59.19 34.00 -40.80
C GLN A 613 60.22 33.02 -41.38
N ALA A 614 61.49 33.23 -41.06
CA ALA A 614 62.57 32.35 -41.53
C ALA A 614 62.40 30.92 -40.99
N PRO A 615 62.70 29.88 -41.80
CA PRO A 615 62.49 28.50 -41.41
C PRO A 615 63.42 28.07 -40.27
N VAL A 616 62.89 27.30 -39.33
CA VAL A 616 63.63 26.63 -38.25
C VAL A 616 63.72 25.14 -38.57
N ASN A 617 64.94 24.59 -38.62
CA ASN A 617 65.19 23.18 -38.93
C ASN A 617 65.07 22.30 -37.68
N TYR A 618 64.34 21.19 -37.81
CA TYR A 618 64.30 20.08 -36.87
C TYR A 618 64.90 18.83 -37.56
N PRO A 619 66.20 18.56 -37.36
CA PRO A 619 66.87 17.42 -37.97
C PRO A 619 66.27 16.11 -37.50
N GLY A 620 66.11 15.15 -38.42
CA GLY A 620 65.63 13.83 -38.06
C GLY A 620 66.68 13.06 -37.26
N ILE A 621 66.28 12.46 -36.15
CA ILE A 621 67.15 11.59 -35.33
C ILE A 621 67.03 10.15 -35.85
N TRP A 622 67.40 9.98 -37.12
CA TRP A 622 67.25 8.72 -37.83
C TRP A 622 68.17 7.64 -37.26
N SER A 623 67.73 6.38 -37.28
CA SER A 623 68.58 5.24 -36.92
C SER A 623 69.78 5.05 -37.87
N THR A 624 69.73 5.66 -39.07
CA THR A 624 70.77 5.61 -40.10
C THR A 624 70.93 6.97 -40.82
N VAL A 625 72.09 7.20 -41.44
CA VAL A 625 72.50 8.52 -41.97
C VAL A 625 71.83 8.90 -43.32
N LEU A 626 71.02 8.02 -43.93
CA LEU A 626 70.48 8.20 -45.30
C LEU A 626 68.95 8.02 -45.38
N VAL A 627 68.22 8.80 -44.60
CA VAL A 627 66.75 8.79 -44.59
C VAL A 627 66.20 10.16 -45.04
N ASN A 628 65.15 10.11 -45.85
CA ASN A 628 64.41 11.27 -46.35
C ASN A 628 63.03 11.29 -45.68
N ALA A 629 62.56 12.47 -45.23
CA ALA A 629 61.23 12.60 -44.66
C ALA A 629 60.17 12.72 -45.79
N THR A 630 59.26 11.74 -45.87
CA THR A 630 58.31 11.60 -46.98
C THR A 630 56.88 11.99 -46.62
N GLY A 631 56.49 11.81 -45.36
CA GLY A 631 55.16 12.16 -44.86
C GLY A 631 55.24 12.84 -43.49
N LEU A 632 54.25 13.67 -43.17
CA LEU A 632 54.10 14.28 -41.85
C LEU A 632 52.62 14.51 -41.53
N VAL A 633 52.29 14.45 -40.25
CA VAL A 633 51.00 14.87 -39.69
C VAL A 633 51.22 15.73 -38.44
N VAL A 634 50.25 16.59 -38.13
CA VAL A 634 50.28 17.53 -37.00
C VAL A 634 49.02 17.33 -36.18
N SER A 635 49.18 17.06 -34.89
CA SER A 635 48.08 16.87 -33.93
C SER A 635 48.62 16.93 -32.51
N ASP A 636 47.76 17.06 -31.51
CA ASP A 636 48.14 16.89 -30.10
C ASP A 636 48.14 15.38 -29.75
N PHE A 637 49.30 14.72 -29.86
CA PHE A 637 49.41 13.27 -29.64
C PHE A 637 49.59 12.90 -28.16
N ASN A 638 49.93 13.88 -27.32
CA ASN A 638 50.19 13.69 -25.89
C ASN A 638 49.18 14.40 -24.96
N GLU A 639 48.17 15.03 -25.55
CA GLU A 639 47.06 15.71 -24.89
C GLU A 639 47.47 16.84 -23.93
N ASP A 640 48.61 17.51 -24.19
CA ASP A 640 49.05 18.68 -23.42
C ASP A 640 48.50 20.01 -23.95
N GLY A 641 47.65 19.96 -24.98
CA GLY A 641 46.98 21.09 -25.61
C GLY A 641 47.85 21.81 -26.63
N LYS A 642 48.93 21.20 -27.11
CA LYS A 642 49.86 21.79 -28.09
C LYS A 642 50.02 20.91 -29.30
N SER A 643 50.29 21.54 -30.44
CA SER A 643 50.54 20.84 -31.69
C SER A 643 51.87 20.09 -31.65
N ASP A 644 51.81 18.77 -31.80
CA ASP A 644 52.96 17.89 -32.00
C ASP A 644 53.11 17.54 -33.49
N VAL A 645 54.30 17.09 -33.88
CA VAL A 645 54.61 16.69 -35.26
C VAL A 645 55.08 15.25 -35.29
N LEU A 646 54.40 14.44 -36.11
CA LEU A 646 54.81 13.10 -36.43
C LEU A 646 55.35 13.08 -37.86
N VAL A 647 56.58 12.58 -38.04
CA VAL A 647 57.26 12.57 -39.35
C VAL A 647 57.81 11.17 -39.66
N VAL A 648 57.63 10.70 -40.90
CA VAL A 648 58.10 9.38 -41.34
C VAL A 648 59.26 9.48 -42.32
N GLY A 649 60.20 8.54 -42.18
CA GLY A 649 61.35 8.37 -43.04
C GLY A 649 61.23 7.24 -44.07
N TYR A 650 61.59 7.51 -45.33
CA TYR A 650 61.49 6.56 -46.44
C TYR A 650 62.32 5.27 -46.26
N SER A 651 63.63 5.36 -45.99
CA SER A 651 64.54 4.21 -46.20
C SER A 651 64.38 3.05 -45.20
N TYR A 652 63.83 3.28 -44.01
CA TYR A 652 63.69 2.26 -42.95
C TYR A 652 62.40 2.39 -42.12
N GLY A 653 61.46 3.25 -42.54
CA GLY A 653 60.14 3.40 -41.93
C GLY A 653 60.11 3.93 -40.50
N ASP A 654 61.20 4.49 -39.98
CA ASP A 654 61.20 5.12 -38.65
C ASP A 654 60.21 6.29 -38.65
N VAL A 655 59.29 6.28 -37.68
CA VAL A 655 58.37 7.39 -37.41
C VAL A 655 58.87 8.12 -36.16
N HIS A 656 59.03 9.43 -36.24
CA HIS A 656 59.52 10.26 -35.14
C HIS A 656 58.45 11.22 -34.66
N LEU A 657 58.24 11.24 -33.35
CA LEU A 657 57.36 12.20 -32.68
C LEU A 657 58.19 13.34 -32.09
N TYR A 658 57.80 14.56 -32.45
CA TYR A 658 58.30 15.80 -31.87
C TYR A 658 57.16 16.49 -31.14
N THR A 659 57.34 16.73 -29.85
CA THR A 659 56.33 17.39 -29.03
C THR A 659 56.47 18.90 -29.07
N GLY A 660 55.34 19.60 -29.10
CA GLY A 660 55.27 21.05 -29.11
C GLY A 660 55.62 21.64 -27.74
N ASN A 661 56.49 22.65 -27.72
CA ASN A 661 56.74 23.42 -26.48
C ASN A 661 55.71 24.55 -26.28
N GLY A 662 54.90 24.85 -27.30
CA GLY A 662 53.85 25.88 -27.26
C GLY A 662 54.37 27.29 -27.51
N ASP A 663 55.62 27.43 -27.92
CA ASP A 663 56.23 28.68 -28.39
C ASP A 663 56.73 28.53 -29.84
N GLY A 664 56.21 27.54 -30.56
CA GLY A 664 56.60 27.15 -31.91
C GLY A 664 57.94 26.43 -31.99
N SER A 665 58.59 26.18 -30.85
CA SER A 665 59.71 25.25 -30.79
C SER A 665 59.25 23.82 -30.50
N MET A 666 59.97 22.84 -31.06
CA MET A 666 59.65 21.42 -30.93
C MET A 666 60.76 20.66 -30.20
N THR A 667 60.40 19.63 -29.45
CA THR A 667 61.33 18.74 -28.74
C THR A 667 61.18 17.31 -29.25
N SER A 668 62.28 16.63 -29.59
CA SER A 668 62.20 15.21 -29.95
C SER A 668 61.75 14.38 -28.74
N ALA A 669 60.64 13.67 -28.86
CA ALA A 669 60.04 12.90 -27.77
C ALA A 669 60.22 11.39 -27.93
N ALA A 670 59.95 10.84 -29.12
CA ALA A 670 60.00 9.40 -29.34
C ALA A 670 60.42 9.02 -30.78
N THR A 671 60.96 7.81 -30.91
CA THR A 671 61.19 7.15 -32.20
C THR A 671 60.46 5.82 -32.18
N ILE A 672 59.54 5.65 -33.12
CA ILE A 672 58.76 4.44 -33.34
C ILE A 672 59.43 3.72 -34.51
N ASN A 673 60.17 2.66 -34.19
CA ASN A 673 60.79 1.81 -35.21
C ASN A 673 59.72 0.85 -35.73
N THR A 674 59.19 1.15 -36.90
CA THR A 674 58.16 0.31 -37.52
C THR A 674 58.77 -0.98 -38.08
N GLY A 675 60.06 -0.97 -38.41
CA GLY A 675 60.77 -2.10 -39.01
C GLY A 675 60.37 -2.37 -40.46
N HIS A 676 59.54 -1.52 -41.06
CA HIS A 676 59.05 -1.65 -42.44
C HIS A 676 59.80 -0.70 -43.37
N GLU A 677 60.21 -1.17 -44.53
CA GLU A 677 60.92 -0.34 -45.51
C GLU A 677 59.92 0.48 -46.36
N ALA A 678 60.28 1.72 -46.70
CA ALA A 678 59.55 2.56 -47.65
C ALA A 678 58.11 2.93 -47.25
N VAL A 679 57.94 3.51 -46.06
CA VAL A 679 56.70 4.16 -45.65
C VAL A 679 56.60 5.54 -46.33
N LEU A 680 55.49 5.78 -47.04
CA LEU A 680 55.33 6.96 -47.90
C LEU A 680 54.36 8.02 -47.37
N SER A 681 53.30 7.61 -46.69
CA SER A 681 52.25 8.50 -46.19
C SER A 681 51.84 8.17 -44.76
N LEU A 682 51.32 9.18 -44.07
CA LEU A 682 50.82 9.14 -42.69
C LEU A 682 49.45 9.79 -42.65
N ALA A 683 48.56 9.22 -41.85
CA ALA A 683 47.31 9.84 -41.44
C ALA A 683 47.10 9.62 -39.93
N ASN A 684 46.32 10.50 -39.31
CA ASN A 684 45.92 10.37 -37.91
C ASN A 684 44.44 10.69 -37.73
N ALA A 685 43.80 9.97 -36.81
CA ALA A 685 42.44 10.19 -36.35
C ALA A 685 42.20 9.32 -35.10
N ASP A 686 41.06 9.49 -34.43
CA ASP A 686 40.58 8.48 -33.48
C ASP A 686 39.93 7.32 -34.25
N LEU A 687 40.65 6.21 -34.36
CA LEU A 687 40.30 5.04 -35.16
C LEU A 687 39.69 3.91 -34.31
N ASN A 688 39.62 4.05 -32.99
CA ASN A 688 39.02 3.04 -32.11
C ASN A 688 37.90 3.60 -31.21
N GLY A 689 37.65 4.91 -31.25
CA GLY A 689 36.62 5.61 -30.49
C GLY A 689 36.99 5.87 -29.03
N ASP A 690 38.27 5.80 -28.65
CA ASP A 690 38.74 6.05 -27.29
C ASP A 690 39.05 7.52 -27.00
N GLY A 691 38.98 8.38 -28.02
CA GLY A 691 39.25 9.81 -27.94
C GLY A 691 40.72 10.19 -28.15
N HIS A 692 41.63 9.23 -28.30
CA HIS A 692 43.05 9.47 -28.52
C HIS A 692 43.40 9.52 -30.01
N GLN A 693 44.46 10.26 -30.34
CA GLN A 693 44.95 10.33 -31.72
C GLN A 693 45.75 9.08 -32.08
N ASP A 694 45.25 8.31 -33.04
CA ASP A 694 45.90 7.13 -33.57
C ASP A 694 46.72 7.46 -34.81
N MET A 695 47.66 6.57 -35.13
CA MET A 695 48.48 6.67 -36.33
C MET A 695 48.12 5.55 -37.31
N ALA A 696 47.99 5.92 -38.58
CA ALA A 696 47.95 4.99 -39.70
C ALA A 696 49.01 5.33 -40.76
N TYR A 697 49.62 4.31 -41.35
CA TYR A 697 50.60 4.46 -42.44
C TYR A 697 50.58 3.28 -43.40
N SER A 698 51.08 3.50 -44.61
CA SER A 698 51.19 2.46 -45.63
C SER A 698 52.61 2.29 -46.15
N ASP A 699 52.97 1.05 -46.49
CA ASP A 699 54.28 0.69 -47.06
C ASP A 699 54.20 0.39 -48.58
N LEU A 700 55.37 0.26 -49.22
CA LEU A 700 55.48 -0.26 -50.59
C LEU A 700 55.27 -1.79 -50.68
N GLY A 701 55.10 -2.49 -49.56
CA GLY A 701 54.78 -3.92 -49.49
C GLY A 701 53.30 -4.22 -49.73
N GLY A 702 52.44 -3.20 -49.67
CA GLY A 702 51.00 -3.31 -49.82
C GLY A 702 50.27 -3.65 -48.54
N HIS A 703 50.76 -3.09 -47.44
CA HIS A 703 50.13 -3.12 -46.13
C HIS A 703 49.78 -1.72 -45.66
N VAL A 704 48.72 -1.65 -44.88
CA VAL A 704 48.38 -0.51 -44.04
C VAL A 704 48.54 -0.95 -42.60
N TYR A 705 49.20 -0.12 -41.81
CA TYR A 705 49.44 -0.34 -40.40
C TYR A 705 48.68 0.69 -39.59
N VAL A 706 48.08 0.25 -38.49
CA VAL A 706 47.38 1.10 -37.53
C VAL A 706 47.97 0.88 -36.15
N ALA A 707 48.39 1.95 -35.50
CA ALA A 707 48.90 1.94 -34.13
C ALA A 707 48.04 2.88 -33.27
N PHE A 708 47.38 2.33 -32.26
CA PHE A 708 46.49 3.10 -31.39
C PHE A 708 47.29 3.96 -30.40
N GLY A 709 46.93 5.22 -30.26
CA GLY A 709 47.52 6.15 -29.31
C GLY A 709 47.11 5.80 -27.87
N ASN A 710 47.97 6.11 -26.91
CA ASN A 710 47.63 6.03 -25.48
C ASN A 710 47.33 7.40 -24.85
N GLY A 711 47.29 8.46 -25.67
CA GLY A 711 47.08 9.85 -25.23
C GLY A 711 48.29 10.49 -24.52
N ASP A 712 49.44 9.81 -24.44
CA ASP A 712 50.65 10.32 -23.76
C ASP A 712 51.85 10.47 -24.71
N GLY A 713 51.59 10.48 -26.03
CA GLY A 713 52.62 10.47 -27.06
C GLY A 713 53.23 9.08 -27.32
N THR A 714 52.72 8.02 -26.68
CA THR A 714 53.09 6.63 -27.00
C THR A 714 51.97 5.91 -27.75
N PHE A 715 52.36 4.87 -28.50
CA PHE A 715 51.45 4.07 -29.32
C PHE A 715 51.51 2.59 -28.92
N GLN A 716 50.39 1.90 -29.04
CA GLN A 716 50.28 0.45 -28.90
C GLN A 716 50.98 -0.27 -30.06
N ALA A 717 51.11 -1.60 -29.93
CA ALA A 717 51.62 -2.42 -31.01
C ALA A 717 50.73 -2.31 -32.26
N GLU A 718 51.38 -2.09 -33.41
CA GLU A 718 50.71 -1.94 -34.71
C GLU A 718 49.88 -3.19 -35.11
N ARG A 719 48.81 -2.94 -35.86
CA ARG A 719 48.02 -3.96 -36.57
C ARG A 719 48.21 -3.76 -38.06
N ALA A 720 48.48 -4.84 -38.79
CA ALA A 720 48.69 -4.81 -40.23
C ALA A 720 47.45 -5.31 -41.00
N TYR A 721 47.11 -4.62 -42.08
CA TYR A 721 46.03 -4.94 -43.00
C TYR A 721 46.59 -5.02 -44.42
N THR A 722 46.39 -6.15 -45.10
CA THR A 722 46.94 -6.37 -46.44
C THR A 722 45.98 -5.84 -47.51
N ILE A 723 46.40 -4.80 -48.24
CA ILE A 723 45.69 -4.29 -49.44
C ILE A 723 46.17 -4.98 -50.73
N GLY A 724 47.34 -5.61 -50.70
CA GLY A 724 47.86 -6.47 -51.77
C GLY A 724 48.51 -5.75 -52.96
N THR A 725 48.58 -4.42 -52.93
CA THR A 725 49.22 -3.56 -53.95
C THR A 725 49.98 -2.42 -53.29
N ARG A 726 50.93 -1.79 -54.00
CA ARG A 726 51.65 -0.62 -53.46
C ARG A 726 50.67 0.52 -53.19
N SER A 727 50.94 1.26 -52.12
CA SER A 727 50.24 2.50 -51.79
C SER A 727 51.17 3.69 -51.94
N TYR A 728 50.63 4.80 -52.42
CA TYR A 728 51.32 6.08 -52.50
C TYR A 728 50.90 7.02 -51.35
N ASP A 729 49.61 7.04 -51.08
CA ASP A 729 48.95 7.97 -50.18
C ASP A 729 47.77 7.33 -49.43
N LEU A 730 47.47 7.90 -48.25
CA LEU A 730 46.53 7.43 -47.25
C LEU A 730 45.71 8.62 -46.72
N SER A 731 44.39 8.47 -46.66
CA SER A 731 43.47 9.44 -46.05
C SER A 731 42.54 8.73 -45.05
N VAL A 732 41.94 9.51 -44.16
CA VAL A 732 40.98 9.04 -43.17
C VAL A 732 39.68 9.83 -43.33
N ALA A 733 38.55 9.14 -43.45
CA ALA A 733 37.22 9.76 -43.48
C ALA A 733 36.12 8.72 -43.21
N ASP A 734 34.94 9.16 -42.76
CA ASP A 734 33.75 8.31 -42.63
C ASP A 734 33.08 8.11 -44.01
N ILE A 735 33.41 7.00 -44.67
CA ILE A 735 32.98 6.73 -46.05
C ILE A 735 31.58 6.10 -46.08
N ASN A 736 31.24 5.25 -45.11
CA ASN A 736 29.92 4.62 -45.05
C ASN A 736 28.86 5.44 -44.27
N GLY A 737 29.26 6.50 -43.58
CA GLY A 737 28.35 7.38 -42.83
C GLY A 737 27.94 6.79 -41.47
N ASP A 738 28.71 5.84 -40.93
CA ASP A 738 28.40 5.18 -39.65
C ASP A 738 28.95 5.93 -38.42
N GLY A 739 29.56 7.09 -38.65
CA GLY A 739 30.16 7.95 -37.64
C GLY A 739 31.58 7.55 -37.26
N LYS A 740 32.18 6.55 -37.91
CA LYS A 740 33.54 6.08 -37.63
C LYS A 740 34.46 6.41 -38.79
N SER A 741 35.70 6.74 -38.45
CA SER A 741 36.72 7.05 -39.44
C SER A 741 37.23 5.78 -40.13
N ASP A 742 37.05 5.69 -41.44
CA ASP A 742 37.56 4.64 -42.32
C ASP A 742 38.92 5.00 -42.92
N LEU A 743 39.65 3.99 -43.41
CA LEU A 743 40.93 4.19 -44.09
C LEU A 743 40.74 4.13 -45.60
N VAL A 744 41.13 5.20 -46.30
CA VAL A 744 41.14 5.27 -47.76
C VAL A 744 42.56 5.24 -48.25
N VAL A 745 42.88 4.30 -49.14
CA VAL A 745 44.24 3.99 -49.53
C VAL A 745 44.34 3.96 -51.05
N SER A 746 45.31 4.68 -51.61
CA SER A 746 45.62 4.57 -53.04
C SER A 746 46.22 3.19 -53.37
N ASN A 747 45.80 2.58 -54.48
CA ASN A 747 46.38 1.34 -54.99
C ASN A 747 47.25 1.65 -56.22
N GLY A 748 48.35 2.37 -56.02
CA GLY A 748 49.27 2.73 -57.09
C GLY A 748 50.50 3.46 -56.58
N ASP A 749 51.48 3.60 -57.48
CA ASP A 749 52.64 4.45 -57.32
C ASP A 749 52.76 5.29 -58.62
N PRO A 750 52.73 6.64 -58.53
CA PRO A 750 52.77 7.53 -59.70
C PRO A 750 53.98 7.31 -60.62
N TRP A 751 55.06 6.71 -60.10
CA TRP A 751 56.31 6.51 -60.83
C TRP A 751 56.47 5.10 -61.40
N PHE A 752 55.51 4.19 -61.19
CA PHE A 752 55.54 2.82 -61.71
C PHE A 752 54.23 2.46 -62.43
N THR A 753 54.30 2.25 -63.75
CA THR A 753 53.10 2.03 -64.57
C THR A 753 52.66 0.57 -64.67
N ALA A 754 51.35 0.35 -64.42
CA ALA A 754 50.43 -0.50 -65.21
C ALA A 754 49.86 -1.83 -64.63
N SER A 755 49.80 -2.07 -63.32
CA SER A 755 48.97 -3.21 -62.83
C SER A 755 48.12 -2.94 -61.59
N GLN A 756 48.22 -1.76 -60.99
CA GLN A 756 47.55 -1.41 -59.75
C GLN A 756 46.66 -0.22 -60.06
N VAL A 757 45.36 -0.40 -59.84
CA VAL A 757 44.29 0.48 -60.28
C VAL A 757 43.32 0.60 -59.11
N GLY A 758 42.78 1.81 -58.87
CA GLY A 758 41.73 2.03 -57.89
C GLY A 758 42.19 2.52 -56.52
N VAL A 759 41.24 2.65 -55.61
CA VAL A 759 41.47 2.92 -54.18
C VAL A 759 40.90 1.77 -53.36
N SER A 760 41.47 1.51 -52.20
CA SER A 760 40.96 0.52 -51.24
C SER A 760 40.40 1.28 -50.05
N VAL A 761 39.19 0.93 -49.61
CA VAL A 761 38.58 1.41 -48.37
C VAL A 761 38.52 0.27 -47.38
N LEU A 762 39.04 0.49 -46.18
CA LEU A 762 38.91 -0.44 -45.07
C LEU A 762 37.93 0.18 -44.08
N TYR A 763 36.78 -0.46 -43.89
CA TYR A 763 35.70 0.06 -43.05
C TYR A 763 35.95 -0.24 -41.59
N ASN A 764 35.78 0.77 -40.74
CA ASN A 764 36.06 0.66 -39.32
C ASN A 764 34.89 -0.02 -38.58
N ASN A 765 35.19 -1.11 -37.86
CA ASN A 765 34.18 -1.83 -37.08
C ASN A 765 33.86 -1.14 -35.73
N GLY A 766 34.54 -0.06 -35.37
CA GLY A 766 34.29 0.73 -34.15
C GLY A 766 34.93 0.16 -32.88
N ASN A 767 35.85 -0.80 -33.04
CA ASN A 767 36.61 -1.41 -31.94
C ASN A 767 38.12 -1.45 -32.26
N GLY A 768 38.56 -0.60 -33.18
CA GLY A 768 39.92 -0.61 -33.73
C GLY A 768 40.21 -1.80 -34.66
N GLY A 769 39.18 -2.53 -35.11
CA GLY A 769 39.29 -3.53 -36.17
C GLY A 769 38.74 -2.97 -37.47
N PHE A 770 39.39 -3.26 -38.60
CA PHE A 770 38.91 -2.87 -39.92
C PHE A 770 38.42 -4.08 -40.73
N SER A 771 37.52 -3.84 -41.68
CA SER A 771 37.07 -4.83 -42.66
C SER A 771 38.21 -5.30 -43.56
N ASP A 772 37.96 -6.38 -44.31
CA ASP A 772 38.77 -6.64 -45.50
C ASP A 772 38.68 -5.45 -46.47
N PRO A 773 39.76 -5.09 -47.19
CA PRO A 773 39.74 -3.94 -48.09
C PRO A 773 38.73 -4.08 -49.23
N VAL A 774 37.82 -3.10 -49.35
CA VAL A 774 36.90 -2.98 -50.48
C VAL A 774 37.54 -2.11 -51.56
N LYS A 775 37.65 -2.65 -52.76
CA LYS A 775 38.36 -1.99 -53.86
C LYS A 775 37.40 -1.27 -54.80
N TYR A 776 37.64 0.02 -55.00
CA TYR A 776 36.93 0.86 -55.96
C TYR A 776 37.83 1.21 -57.15
N ASP A 777 37.35 0.95 -58.36
CA ASP A 777 38.12 1.15 -59.59
C ASP A 777 38.16 2.64 -59.97
N THR A 778 39.36 3.20 -60.13
CA THR A 778 39.57 4.58 -60.62
C THR A 778 39.88 4.62 -62.12
N GLY A 779 39.95 3.46 -62.76
CA GLY A 779 40.27 3.24 -64.18
C GLY A 779 41.76 3.35 -64.52
N GLN A 780 42.62 3.85 -63.62
CA GLN A 780 44.07 4.03 -63.78
C GLN A 780 44.81 3.84 -62.43
N ALA A 781 46.15 3.87 -62.45
CA ALA A 781 46.94 3.89 -61.21
C ALA A 781 46.69 5.18 -60.44
N SER A 782 46.13 5.05 -59.24
CA SER A 782 45.86 6.13 -58.31
C SER A 782 47.16 6.61 -57.66
N GLY A 783 47.32 7.93 -57.57
CA GLY A 783 48.41 8.60 -56.86
C GLY A 783 47.90 9.19 -55.57
N ALA A 784 48.10 10.50 -55.38
CA ALA A 784 47.59 11.21 -54.21
C ALA A 784 46.06 11.15 -54.15
N ILE A 785 45.52 11.14 -52.93
CA ILE A 785 44.07 11.06 -52.69
C ILE A 785 43.61 12.16 -51.74
N ALA A 786 42.36 12.57 -51.90
CA ALA A 786 41.66 13.46 -50.99
C ALA A 786 40.22 12.99 -50.82
N THR A 787 39.62 13.32 -49.69
CA THR A 787 38.27 12.90 -49.31
C THR A 787 37.46 14.11 -48.88
N ALA A 788 36.27 14.30 -49.47
CA ALA A 788 35.36 15.40 -49.17
C ALA A 788 33.98 15.13 -49.80
N ASP A 789 32.93 15.81 -49.35
CA ASP A 789 31.62 15.83 -50.02
C ASP A 789 31.67 16.80 -51.22
N LEU A 790 31.72 16.27 -52.45
CA LEU A 790 31.89 17.05 -53.69
C LEU A 790 30.55 17.35 -54.39
N ASN A 791 29.47 16.69 -53.98
CA ASN A 791 28.14 16.81 -54.58
C ASN A 791 27.09 17.39 -53.59
N GLY A 792 27.48 17.66 -52.35
CA GLY A 792 26.65 18.25 -51.30
C GLY A 792 25.56 17.31 -50.76
N ASP A 793 25.70 15.99 -50.93
CA ASP A 793 24.71 15.01 -50.45
C ASP A 793 24.93 14.56 -49.00
N GLY A 794 25.96 15.09 -48.35
CA GLY A 794 26.34 14.78 -46.97
C GLY A 794 27.19 13.53 -46.83
N ARG A 795 27.62 12.91 -47.95
CA ARG A 795 28.49 11.73 -47.96
C ARG A 795 29.86 12.09 -48.46
N VAL A 796 30.86 11.39 -47.94
CA VAL A 796 32.25 11.63 -48.33
C VAL A 796 32.54 10.92 -49.64
N ASP A 797 32.99 11.69 -50.63
CA ASP A 797 33.51 11.22 -51.92
C ASP A 797 35.03 11.08 -51.89
N ILE A 798 35.59 10.36 -52.86
CA ILE A 798 37.03 10.16 -53.00
C ILE A 798 37.53 10.77 -54.31
N VAL A 799 38.54 11.63 -54.21
CA VAL A 799 39.29 12.17 -55.35
C VAL A 799 40.66 11.51 -55.41
N SER A 800 41.09 11.10 -56.60
CA SER A 800 42.44 10.61 -56.85
C SER A 800 43.10 11.31 -58.03
N ALA A 801 44.29 11.87 -57.79
CA ALA A 801 45.18 12.35 -58.84
C ALA A 801 45.97 11.17 -59.41
N ASN A 802 45.65 10.74 -60.63
CA ASN A 802 46.26 9.54 -61.21
C ASN A 802 47.58 9.86 -61.95
N ALA A 803 48.39 8.82 -62.15
CA ALA A 803 49.73 8.91 -62.75
C ALA A 803 49.77 9.37 -64.23
N THR A 804 48.65 9.42 -64.95
CA THR A 804 48.59 9.57 -66.42
C THR A 804 47.80 10.78 -66.91
N THR A 805 47.85 11.91 -66.18
CA THR A 805 47.22 13.19 -66.54
C THR A 805 45.67 13.19 -66.52
N ASN A 806 45.08 12.55 -65.52
CA ASN A 806 43.66 12.66 -65.24
C ASN A 806 43.37 12.59 -63.73
N LEU A 807 42.23 13.17 -63.36
CA LEU A 807 41.63 13.10 -62.03
C LEU A 807 40.50 12.05 -62.06
N SER A 808 40.44 11.17 -61.07
CA SER A 808 39.31 10.28 -60.84
C SER A 808 38.53 10.73 -59.61
N VAL A 809 37.21 10.80 -59.74
CA VAL A 809 36.28 11.16 -58.66
C VAL A 809 35.32 10.00 -58.49
N LEU A 810 35.26 9.45 -57.29
CA LEU A 810 34.35 8.38 -56.90
C LEU A 810 33.27 9.00 -56.03
N LEU A 811 32.09 9.20 -56.62
CA LEU A 811 30.94 9.74 -55.90
C LEU A 811 30.24 8.65 -55.11
N ASN A 812 29.95 8.94 -53.86
CA ASN A 812 29.36 8.02 -52.90
C ASN A 812 27.84 7.92 -53.10
N ASP A 813 27.45 7.06 -54.05
CA ASP A 813 26.05 6.80 -54.36
C ASP A 813 25.53 5.67 -53.45
N TYR A 814 25.02 6.05 -52.28
CA TYR A 814 24.34 5.10 -51.41
C TYR A 814 22.97 4.73 -51.99
N HIS A 815 22.91 3.62 -52.72
CA HIS A 815 21.66 2.92 -52.86
C HIS A 815 21.41 2.17 -51.56
N LEU A 816 20.43 2.62 -50.78
CA LEU A 816 19.75 1.77 -49.81
C LEU A 816 19.36 0.49 -50.56
N ILE A 817 20.00 -0.64 -50.23
CA ILE A 817 19.61 -1.95 -50.76
C ILE A 817 18.43 -2.44 -49.93
#